data_AF-A0A4Q0MJQ0-F1
#
_entry.id   AF-A0A4Q0MJQ0-F1
#
_cell.length_a   1.000
_cell.length_b   1.000
_cell.length_c   1.000
_cell.angle_alpha   90.00
_cell.angle_beta   90.00
_cell.angle_gamma   90.00
#
_symmetry.space_group_name_H-M   'P 1'
#
loop_
_entity.id
_entity.type
_entity.pdbx_description
1 polymer ?
#
loop_
_entity_poly.entity_id
_entity_poly.type
_entity_poly.pdbx_seq_one_letter_code
_entity_poly.pdbx_strand_id
1 'polypeptide(L)'
;MANFTGTGSDDTITPDQVSAGVTRDPPNARPGQDSDFIAGGVGDDTLSGGGGNDGINGDADNDLIDGGSGADNLNGGDGNDTLIGGSENDNLAGGEGTDTYVFGRNWGADFVNPSAVTGRDVIEFLDTVDRDRVKFRIENDDLIITQGDNSIFINNQYALGTGSSTPVREVRFDTGPAIDVSKVDPDWLIRSGTNLGESLTGSIFKDTLDGKAGNDNLFGGEGNDTLTGGKDNDFLSGGNGNDTYLFAGGFGVDSVSEGFNGGRDVIEFLEGVDREDLSIFVQGSSLIIDRGDNRITLNSQFANGTGQNALFETIAFDADPDLNIKSVDKDWITRIGKSAAERFDGSIFKDTIDGAGGNDSIFSGDANDLITGGGGADQLGGGAGDDTYVFDLGFGIDSIFESFGQGRDTIQFGEGIRPADLDVRVEGTSLVIVRGSSQITVSGQYSNGTGQNVLVERMTFENGDVVSLGKPLDEWLDREGTRQNDSFGGSIFKDTISGGAGNDSIFGGSLGRDSLSGDAGDDTLSGGTEKDTVDGGGGNDSLFGGDDNDSLIGGDGLDTIRGDAGNDFMSGGAGADSIEGGDGRNTFDGGGGADTMTGGLERDTFVFREGDGSDVIFGFQAGRDLLQFLNFGNKFDTPGELFAAAEQKGDDVVVELVLGGDTAVKVTLIGVDLDDMSRDNFLV
;
A
#
# COMPACT_ATOMS: atom_id res chain seq x y z
N MET A 1 -20.22 -57.75 -46.70
CA MET A 1 -20.42 -56.91 -47.91
C MET A 1 -21.90 -56.75 -48.21
N ALA A 2 -22.61 -56.05 -47.32
CA ALA A 2 -23.74 -55.23 -47.72
C ALA A 2 -23.14 -53.84 -48.03
N ASN A 3 -23.49 -53.24 -49.16
CA ASN A 3 -23.14 -51.84 -49.44
C ASN A 3 -24.45 -51.07 -49.33
N PHE A 4 -24.53 -50.10 -48.44
CA PHE A 4 -25.67 -49.19 -48.36
C PHE A 4 -25.22 -47.77 -48.72
N THR A 5 -26.02 -47.08 -49.52
CA THR A 5 -25.89 -45.65 -49.81
C THR A 5 -27.30 -45.05 -49.69
N GLY A 6 -27.49 -44.04 -48.84
CA GLY A 6 -28.77 -43.45 -48.42
C GLY A 6 -29.79 -43.13 -49.52
N THR A 7 -31.07 -42.94 -49.14
CA THR A 7 -32.17 -42.72 -50.08
C THR A 7 -32.96 -41.42 -49.84
N GLY A 8 -32.37 -40.28 -50.16
CA GLY A 8 -33.12 -39.07 -50.55
C GLY A 8 -34.08 -38.47 -49.51
N SER A 9 -33.63 -38.37 -48.25
CA SER A 9 -34.00 -37.45 -47.15
C SER A 9 -33.20 -37.87 -45.90
N ASP A 10 -33.16 -37.07 -44.82
CA ASP A 10 -32.61 -37.53 -43.52
C ASP A 10 -33.21 -38.89 -43.12
N ASP A 11 -32.41 -39.96 -43.16
CA ASP A 11 -32.86 -41.34 -43.01
C ASP A 11 -32.42 -41.92 -41.65
N THR A 12 -33.27 -42.77 -41.03
CA THR A 12 -32.88 -43.63 -39.90
C THR A 12 -32.91 -45.07 -40.35
N ILE A 13 -31.73 -45.71 -40.38
CA ILE A 13 -31.53 -47.07 -40.86
C ILE A 13 -31.30 -47.98 -39.66
N THR A 14 -32.17 -48.98 -39.53
CA THR A 14 -32.18 -49.94 -38.42
C THR A 14 -31.60 -51.29 -38.82
N PRO A 15 -31.11 -52.12 -37.86
CA PRO A 15 -30.48 -53.41 -38.16
C PRO A 15 -31.31 -54.36 -39.03
N ASP A 16 -32.65 -54.30 -38.96
CA ASP A 16 -33.55 -55.10 -39.79
C ASP A 16 -33.45 -54.78 -41.31
N GLN A 17 -32.91 -53.61 -41.66
CA GLN A 17 -32.69 -53.14 -43.03
C GLN A 17 -31.28 -53.47 -43.55
N VAL A 18 -30.38 -53.88 -42.66
CA VAL A 18 -28.96 -54.17 -42.95
C VAL A 18 -28.65 -55.67 -42.80
N SER A 19 -29.42 -56.39 -41.97
CA SER A 19 -29.10 -57.77 -41.61
C SER A 19 -29.17 -58.78 -42.77
N ALA A 20 -28.12 -59.62 -42.80
CA ALA A 20 -27.92 -60.78 -43.66
C ALA A 20 -27.54 -60.50 -45.14
N GLY A 21 -26.39 -59.86 -45.35
CA GLY A 21 -25.62 -60.00 -46.60
C GLY A 21 -26.39 -59.66 -47.88
N VAL A 22 -27.22 -58.62 -47.84
CA VAL A 22 -28.12 -58.25 -48.93
C VAL A 22 -27.39 -57.39 -49.97
N THR A 23 -27.12 -57.98 -51.14
CA THR A 23 -26.54 -57.32 -52.31
C THR A 23 -27.62 -56.75 -53.23
N ARG A 24 -28.31 -55.65 -52.89
CA ARG A 24 -29.06 -54.89 -53.92
C ARG A 24 -29.14 -53.40 -53.61
N ASP A 25 -28.33 -52.65 -54.34
CA ASP A 25 -28.55 -51.24 -54.58
C ASP A 25 -29.82 -51.05 -55.45
N PRO A 26 -30.82 -50.22 -55.04
CA PRO A 26 -31.92 -49.88 -55.91
C PRO A 26 -31.40 -49.14 -57.17
N PRO A 27 -31.97 -49.38 -58.36
CA PRO A 27 -31.61 -48.61 -59.53
C PRO A 27 -31.98 -47.14 -59.31
N ASN A 28 -30.96 -46.30 -59.10
CA ASN A 28 -30.93 -44.83 -58.93
C ASN A 28 -30.34 -44.33 -57.60
N ALA A 29 -29.71 -45.18 -56.77
CA ALA A 29 -28.95 -44.70 -55.62
C ALA A 29 -27.85 -43.73 -56.07
N ARG A 30 -27.87 -42.54 -55.49
CA ARG A 30 -26.76 -41.60 -55.46
C ARG A 30 -26.41 -41.46 -53.97
N PRO A 31 -25.12 -41.36 -53.59
CA PRO A 31 -24.76 -40.95 -52.24
C PRO A 31 -25.62 -39.74 -51.84
N GLY A 32 -26.20 -39.79 -50.64
CA GLY A 32 -26.99 -38.69 -50.09
C GLY A 32 -26.14 -37.42 -49.94
N GLN A 33 -26.81 -36.31 -49.70
CA GLN A 33 -26.19 -35.05 -49.22
C GLN A 33 -26.86 -34.64 -47.89
N ASP A 34 -27.54 -35.60 -47.25
CA ASP A 34 -28.50 -35.43 -46.16
C ASP A 34 -27.93 -36.12 -44.91
N SER A 35 -28.40 -35.76 -43.72
CA SER A 35 -27.82 -36.25 -42.45
C SER A 35 -28.56 -37.50 -41.96
N ASP A 36 -27.86 -38.64 -41.91
CA ASP A 36 -28.41 -39.97 -41.70
C ASP A 36 -27.98 -40.59 -40.35
N PHE A 37 -28.77 -41.54 -39.84
CA PHE A 37 -28.39 -42.40 -38.71
C PHE A 37 -28.39 -43.86 -39.14
N ILE A 38 -27.26 -44.57 -38.98
CA ILE A 38 -27.03 -45.92 -39.49
C ILE A 38 -26.59 -46.86 -38.36
N ALA A 39 -27.20 -48.03 -38.24
CA ALA A 39 -26.77 -49.10 -37.32
C ALA A 39 -26.55 -50.43 -38.07
N GLY A 40 -25.36 -51.02 -37.92
CA GLY A 40 -24.93 -52.26 -38.60
C GLY A 40 -25.62 -53.50 -38.07
N GLY A 41 -25.50 -53.74 -36.75
CA GLY A 41 -26.19 -54.82 -36.06
C GLY A 41 -25.28 -55.99 -35.72
N VAL A 42 -25.45 -57.15 -36.37
CA VAL A 42 -24.65 -58.36 -36.05
C VAL A 42 -23.93 -58.84 -37.30
N GLY A 43 -22.62 -59.05 -37.18
CA GLY A 43 -21.72 -59.53 -38.21
C GLY A 43 -21.00 -58.41 -38.95
N ASP A 44 -19.83 -58.73 -39.51
CA ASP A 44 -18.97 -57.76 -40.22
C ASP A 44 -19.71 -56.94 -41.31
N ASP A 45 -19.90 -55.66 -41.05
CA ASP A 45 -20.67 -54.73 -41.88
C ASP A 45 -19.78 -53.78 -42.70
N THR A 46 -20.38 -53.15 -43.72
CA THR A 46 -19.75 -52.09 -44.50
C THR A 46 -20.75 -50.96 -44.66
N LEU A 47 -20.54 -49.89 -43.90
CA LEU A 47 -21.47 -48.78 -43.70
C LEU A 47 -20.90 -47.53 -44.35
N SER A 48 -21.75 -46.77 -45.05
CA SER A 48 -21.36 -45.50 -45.66
C SER A 48 -22.45 -44.45 -45.48
N GLY A 49 -22.07 -43.28 -44.94
CA GLY A 49 -22.97 -42.11 -44.77
C GLY A 49 -23.13 -41.33 -46.06
N GLY A 50 -22.03 -41.09 -46.76
CA GLY A 50 -22.01 -40.49 -48.07
C GLY A 50 -21.78 -38.99 -47.99
N GLY A 51 -22.83 -38.19 -47.78
CA GLY A 51 -22.63 -36.78 -47.52
C GLY A 51 -23.77 -36.22 -46.69
N GLY A 52 -23.49 -35.25 -45.83
CA GLY A 52 -24.35 -34.87 -44.70
C GLY A 52 -23.59 -35.06 -43.38
N ASN A 53 -24.22 -34.78 -42.25
CA ASN A 53 -23.62 -35.01 -40.93
C ASN A 53 -24.23 -36.29 -40.33
N ASP A 54 -23.53 -37.40 -40.47
CA ASP A 54 -24.07 -38.72 -40.24
C ASP A 54 -23.72 -39.26 -38.84
N GLY A 55 -24.59 -40.12 -38.30
CA GLY A 55 -24.33 -40.88 -37.08
C GLY A 55 -24.32 -42.37 -37.39
N ILE A 56 -23.16 -43.01 -37.35
CA ILE A 56 -23.01 -44.41 -37.75
C ILE A 56 -22.50 -45.26 -36.60
N ASN A 57 -23.16 -46.38 -36.33
CA ASN A 57 -22.79 -47.36 -35.30
C ASN A 57 -22.63 -48.76 -35.91
N GLY A 58 -21.44 -49.36 -35.79
CA GLY A 58 -21.13 -50.71 -36.27
C GLY A 58 -21.83 -51.80 -35.44
N ASP A 59 -21.91 -51.57 -34.12
CA ASP A 59 -22.37 -52.51 -33.09
C ASP A 59 -21.32 -53.56 -32.71
N ALA A 60 -21.39 -54.80 -33.20
CA ALA A 60 -20.45 -55.85 -32.83
C ALA A 60 -19.95 -56.60 -34.05
N ASP A 61 -18.76 -57.21 -33.93
CA ASP A 61 -17.97 -57.82 -35.00
C ASP A 61 -17.10 -56.78 -35.73
N ASN A 62 -16.45 -57.11 -36.87
CA ASN A 62 -15.46 -56.21 -37.48
C ASN A 62 -16.05 -55.41 -38.64
N ASP A 63 -16.21 -54.12 -38.43
CA ASP A 63 -16.95 -53.25 -39.34
C ASP A 63 -16.05 -52.31 -40.14
N LEU A 64 -16.48 -51.96 -41.35
CA LEU A 64 -15.89 -50.90 -42.16
C LEU A 64 -16.89 -49.75 -42.26
N ILE A 65 -16.54 -48.59 -41.70
CA ILE A 65 -17.41 -47.43 -41.60
C ILE A 65 -16.78 -46.25 -42.34
N ASP A 66 -17.51 -45.65 -43.29
CA ASP A 66 -17.10 -44.49 -44.09
C ASP A 66 -18.13 -43.36 -43.99
N GLY A 67 -17.82 -42.30 -43.24
CA GLY A 67 -18.71 -41.15 -43.03
C GLY A 67 -18.97 -40.41 -44.34
N GLY A 68 -17.91 -40.00 -45.02
CA GLY A 68 -17.97 -39.42 -46.36
C GLY A 68 -17.70 -37.93 -46.35
N SER A 69 -18.71 -37.07 -46.49
CA SER A 69 -18.51 -35.62 -46.45
C SER A 69 -19.48 -34.94 -45.50
N GLY A 70 -18.98 -34.14 -44.58
CA GLY A 70 -19.77 -33.49 -43.54
C GLY A 70 -19.20 -33.87 -42.18
N ALA A 71 -19.81 -33.39 -41.10
CA ALA A 71 -19.30 -33.61 -39.75
C ALA A 71 -19.97 -34.83 -39.12
N ASP A 72 -19.28 -35.97 -39.18
CA ASP A 72 -19.85 -37.28 -38.86
C ASP A 72 -19.51 -37.74 -37.44
N ASN A 73 -20.34 -38.63 -36.88
CA ASN A 73 -20.11 -39.33 -35.61
C ASN A 73 -20.10 -40.84 -35.87
N LEU A 74 -18.91 -41.44 -35.87
CA LEU A 74 -18.70 -42.85 -36.17
C LEU A 74 -18.34 -43.62 -34.90
N ASN A 75 -19.04 -44.71 -34.63
CA ASN A 75 -18.78 -45.64 -33.53
C ASN A 75 -18.64 -47.06 -34.08
N GLY A 76 -17.48 -47.70 -33.90
CA GLY A 76 -17.24 -49.09 -34.31
C GLY A 76 -18.03 -50.06 -33.43
N GLY A 77 -17.72 -50.06 -32.13
CA GLY A 77 -18.39 -50.90 -31.14
C GLY A 77 -17.46 -52.00 -30.62
N ASP A 78 -17.91 -53.24 -30.54
CA ASP A 78 -17.06 -54.37 -30.15
C ASP A 78 -16.47 -55.03 -31.40
N GLY A 79 -15.17 -54.92 -31.70
CA GLY A 79 -14.70 -55.32 -33.02
C GLY A 79 -13.21 -55.17 -33.30
N ASN A 80 -12.82 -55.24 -34.56
CA ASN A 80 -11.57 -54.64 -35.03
C ASN A 80 -11.96 -53.81 -36.23
N ASP A 81 -12.37 -52.59 -35.96
CA ASP A 81 -13.15 -51.79 -36.89
C ASP A 81 -12.23 -50.91 -37.71
N THR A 82 -12.69 -50.52 -38.90
CA THR A 82 -12.02 -49.55 -39.77
C THR A 82 -12.92 -48.34 -39.96
N LEU A 83 -12.52 -47.19 -39.45
CA LEU A 83 -13.29 -45.95 -39.48
C LEU A 83 -12.62 -44.94 -40.42
N ILE A 84 -13.38 -44.41 -41.36
CA ILE A 84 -13.00 -43.37 -42.31
C ILE A 84 -13.96 -42.21 -42.08
N GLY A 85 -13.51 -41.11 -41.47
CA GLY A 85 -14.35 -39.92 -41.26
C GLY A 85 -14.75 -39.31 -42.60
N GLY A 86 -13.73 -38.92 -43.37
CA GLY A 86 -13.92 -38.41 -44.72
C GLY A 86 -13.43 -36.98 -44.84
N SER A 87 -14.31 -36.03 -45.07
CA SER A 87 -13.97 -34.60 -45.11
C SER A 87 -14.85 -33.80 -44.16
N GLU A 88 -14.30 -32.72 -43.60
CA GLU A 88 -14.88 -31.85 -42.56
C GLU A 88 -14.40 -32.24 -41.16
N ASN A 89 -15.23 -32.31 -40.13
CA ASN A 89 -14.74 -32.48 -38.77
C ASN A 89 -15.50 -33.62 -38.09
N ASP A 90 -14.86 -34.77 -37.98
CA ASP A 90 -15.49 -36.02 -37.60
C ASP A 90 -15.15 -36.44 -36.17
N ASN A 91 -16.06 -37.16 -35.50
CA ASN A 91 -15.82 -37.85 -34.24
C ASN A 91 -15.75 -39.35 -34.48
N LEU A 92 -14.62 -39.96 -34.20
CA LEU A 92 -14.33 -41.37 -34.47
C LEU A 92 -14.08 -42.12 -33.16
N ALA A 93 -14.93 -43.08 -32.83
CA ALA A 93 -14.76 -43.97 -31.68
C ALA A 93 -14.70 -45.41 -32.17
N GLY A 94 -13.53 -46.06 -32.06
CA GLY A 94 -13.38 -47.46 -32.46
C GLY A 94 -14.16 -48.40 -31.55
N GLY A 95 -14.07 -48.18 -30.24
CA GLY A 95 -14.72 -49.03 -29.25
C GLY A 95 -13.76 -50.08 -28.71
N GLU A 96 -14.24 -51.28 -28.39
CA GLU A 96 -13.40 -52.35 -27.87
C GLU A 96 -12.75 -53.14 -29.01
N GLY A 97 -11.46 -53.44 -28.86
CA GLY A 97 -10.70 -54.24 -29.81
C GLY A 97 -9.73 -53.40 -30.64
N THR A 98 -9.13 -53.96 -31.69
CA THR A 98 -8.01 -53.29 -32.39
C THR A 98 -8.48 -52.56 -33.63
N ASP A 99 -8.68 -51.26 -33.49
CA ASP A 99 -9.32 -50.46 -34.52
C ASP A 99 -8.33 -49.69 -35.40
N THR A 100 -8.75 -49.35 -36.61
CA THR A 100 -7.97 -48.60 -37.60
C THR A 100 -8.73 -47.36 -38.04
N TYR A 101 -8.16 -46.18 -37.78
CA TYR A 101 -8.71 -44.90 -38.22
C TYR A 101 -7.94 -44.42 -39.45
N VAL A 102 -8.64 -44.22 -40.57
CA VAL A 102 -8.02 -43.98 -41.88
C VAL A 102 -8.20 -42.53 -42.31
N PHE A 103 -7.10 -41.88 -42.71
CA PHE A 103 -7.10 -40.48 -43.11
C PHE A 103 -6.51 -40.28 -44.52
N GLY A 104 -7.29 -39.58 -45.35
CA GLY A 104 -7.01 -39.32 -46.77
C GLY A 104 -6.49 -37.92 -47.05
N ARG A 105 -7.04 -37.20 -48.05
CA ARG A 105 -6.71 -35.79 -48.29
C ARG A 105 -7.83 -34.91 -47.75
N ASN A 106 -7.48 -33.79 -47.11
CA ASN A 106 -8.43 -32.80 -46.60
C ASN A 106 -9.41 -33.39 -45.58
N TRP A 107 -8.88 -34.21 -44.66
CA TRP A 107 -9.72 -34.82 -43.62
C TRP A 107 -10.29 -33.79 -42.65
N GLY A 108 -9.68 -32.60 -42.55
CA GLY A 108 -10.15 -31.53 -41.68
C GLY A 108 -9.72 -31.73 -40.23
N ALA A 109 -10.60 -31.44 -39.26
CA ALA A 109 -10.26 -31.43 -37.84
C ALA A 109 -11.04 -32.49 -37.05
N ASP A 110 -10.43 -33.67 -36.94
CA ASP A 110 -11.10 -34.88 -36.46
C ASP A 110 -10.72 -35.25 -35.02
N PHE A 111 -11.66 -35.79 -34.27
CA PHE A 111 -11.47 -36.28 -32.90
C PHE A 111 -11.53 -37.80 -32.87
N VAL A 112 -10.44 -38.42 -32.42
CA VAL A 112 -10.32 -39.86 -32.22
C VAL A 112 -10.45 -40.15 -30.72
N ASN A 113 -11.46 -40.93 -30.37
CA ASN A 113 -11.82 -41.33 -29.01
C ASN A 113 -11.66 -42.85 -28.84
N PRO A 114 -10.41 -43.34 -28.71
CA PRO A 114 -10.15 -44.77 -28.62
C PRO A 114 -10.53 -45.32 -27.23
N SER A 115 -10.88 -46.62 -27.13
CA SER A 115 -11.14 -47.24 -25.83
C SER A 115 -9.83 -47.45 -25.06
N ALA A 116 -9.85 -47.14 -23.77
CA ALA A 116 -8.71 -47.35 -22.87
C ALA A 116 -8.58 -48.81 -22.37
N VAL A 117 -9.54 -49.70 -22.68
CA VAL A 117 -9.73 -50.96 -21.93
C VAL A 117 -9.19 -52.18 -22.68
N THR A 118 -9.52 -52.36 -23.96
CA THR A 118 -8.94 -53.42 -24.80
C THR A 118 -8.80 -52.95 -26.25
N GLY A 119 -7.63 -53.16 -26.84
CA GLY A 119 -7.35 -52.69 -28.21
C GLY A 119 -5.89 -52.31 -28.45
N ARG A 120 -5.48 -52.19 -29.71
CA ARG A 120 -4.14 -51.73 -30.11
C ARG A 120 -4.26 -50.90 -31.37
N ASP A 121 -4.87 -49.75 -31.23
CA ASP A 121 -5.41 -49.03 -32.36
C ASP A 121 -4.31 -48.43 -33.24
N VAL A 122 -4.68 -48.14 -34.48
CA VAL A 122 -3.79 -47.68 -35.53
C VAL A 122 -4.39 -46.46 -36.22
N ILE A 123 -3.57 -45.43 -36.44
CA ILE A 123 -3.89 -44.40 -37.43
C ILE A 123 -3.23 -44.81 -38.74
N GLU A 124 -3.99 -44.83 -39.84
CA GLU A 124 -3.49 -45.16 -41.16
C GLU A 124 -3.67 -43.97 -42.12
N PHE A 125 -2.55 -43.39 -42.56
CA PHE A 125 -2.54 -42.38 -43.60
C PHE A 125 -2.42 -43.00 -44.98
N LEU A 126 -3.34 -42.63 -45.88
CA LEU A 126 -3.32 -43.04 -47.28
C LEU A 126 -2.19 -42.34 -48.06
N ASP A 127 -1.87 -42.83 -49.26
CA ASP A 127 -0.80 -42.31 -50.15
C ASP A 127 -0.96 -40.84 -50.56
N THR A 128 -2.13 -40.27 -50.30
CA THR A 128 -2.43 -38.86 -50.53
C THR A 128 -1.81 -37.93 -49.48
N VAL A 129 -1.31 -38.47 -48.38
CA VAL A 129 -0.74 -37.72 -47.24
C VAL A 129 0.78 -37.68 -47.33
N ASP A 130 1.33 -36.48 -47.44
CA ASP A 130 2.77 -36.25 -47.40
C ASP A 130 3.34 -36.42 -45.97
N ARG A 131 4.00 -37.57 -45.73
CA ARG A 131 4.61 -37.93 -44.45
C ARG A 131 5.51 -36.84 -43.86
N ASP A 132 6.32 -36.17 -44.68
CA ASP A 132 7.30 -35.19 -44.20
C ASP A 132 6.64 -33.91 -43.66
N ARG A 133 5.37 -33.70 -44.02
CA ARG A 133 4.55 -32.58 -43.57
C ARG A 133 3.67 -32.93 -42.36
N VAL A 134 3.64 -34.20 -41.93
CA VAL A 134 2.94 -34.60 -40.72
C VAL A 134 3.76 -34.22 -39.49
N LYS A 135 3.12 -33.50 -38.56
CA LYS A 135 3.71 -33.08 -37.29
C LYS A 135 2.93 -33.68 -36.14
N PHE A 136 3.66 -34.10 -35.11
CA PHE A 136 3.12 -34.62 -33.88
C PHE A 136 3.42 -33.62 -32.78
N ARG A 137 2.46 -33.42 -31.88
CA ARG A 137 2.66 -32.71 -30.62
C ARG A 137 1.76 -33.29 -29.55
N ILE A 138 2.12 -33.09 -28.30
CA ILE A 138 1.34 -33.58 -27.16
C ILE A 138 0.84 -32.37 -26.37
N GLU A 139 -0.46 -32.21 -26.18
CA GLU A 139 -1.03 -31.16 -25.33
C GLU A 139 -1.74 -31.83 -24.16
N ASN A 140 -1.35 -31.50 -22.93
CA ASN A 140 -1.76 -32.23 -21.73
C ASN A 140 -1.40 -33.73 -21.86
N ASP A 141 -2.38 -34.59 -22.05
CA ASP A 141 -2.26 -36.03 -22.29
C ASP A 141 -2.77 -36.47 -23.67
N ASP A 142 -3.14 -35.53 -24.53
CA ASP A 142 -3.65 -35.76 -25.87
C ASP A 142 -2.52 -35.77 -26.91
N LEU A 143 -2.61 -36.68 -27.89
CA LEU A 143 -1.72 -36.65 -29.06
C LEU A 143 -2.41 -35.93 -30.20
N ILE A 144 -1.76 -34.89 -30.71
CA ILE A 144 -2.27 -34.11 -31.84
C ILE A 144 -1.37 -34.30 -33.05
N ILE A 145 -1.97 -34.73 -34.14
CA ILE A 145 -1.30 -34.95 -35.43
C ILE A 145 -1.80 -33.90 -36.41
N THR A 146 -0.91 -33.19 -37.11
CA THR A 146 -1.29 -32.11 -38.03
C THR A 146 -0.60 -32.19 -39.37
N GLN A 147 -1.28 -31.69 -40.40
CA GLN A 147 -0.70 -31.44 -41.72
C GLN A 147 -1.41 -30.26 -42.41
N GLY A 148 -0.76 -29.11 -42.44
CA GLY A 148 -1.39 -27.89 -42.96
C GLY A 148 -2.57 -27.48 -42.08
N ASP A 149 -3.76 -27.35 -42.68
CA ASP A 149 -4.99 -27.00 -41.97
C ASP A 149 -5.72 -28.21 -41.36
N ASN A 150 -5.20 -29.43 -41.54
CA ASN A 150 -5.80 -30.65 -41.00
C ASN A 150 -5.20 -31.04 -39.64
N SER A 151 -6.04 -31.57 -38.76
CA SER A 151 -5.67 -32.01 -37.41
C SER A 151 -6.41 -33.27 -36.99
N ILE A 152 -5.74 -34.15 -36.26
CA ILE A 152 -6.34 -35.30 -35.57
C ILE A 152 -6.04 -35.13 -34.08
N PHE A 153 -7.09 -35.09 -33.26
CA PHE A 153 -7.02 -35.01 -31.80
C PHE A 153 -7.28 -36.39 -31.22
N ILE A 154 -6.25 -37.04 -30.67
CA ILE A 154 -6.38 -38.35 -30.02
C ILE A 154 -6.45 -38.14 -28.52
N ASN A 155 -7.65 -38.27 -27.98
CA ASN A 155 -7.94 -37.90 -26.60
C ASN A 155 -7.38 -38.94 -25.60
N ASN A 156 -6.82 -38.47 -24.48
CA ASN A 156 -6.27 -39.26 -23.38
C ASN A 156 -5.21 -40.29 -23.81
N GLN A 157 -4.49 -40.03 -24.91
CA GLN A 157 -3.50 -40.95 -25.47
C GLN A 157 -2.43 -41.35 -24.43
N TYR A 158 -2.06 -40.40 -23.56
CA TYR A 158 -1.01 -40.57 -22.55
C TYR A 158 -1.51 -40.44 -21.11
N ALA A 159 -2.83 -40.46 -20.87
CA ALA A 159 -3.44 -40.31 -19.54
C ALA A 159 -2.94 -41.36 -18.51
N LEU A 160 -2.52 -42.53 -19.00
CA LEU A 160 -1.98 -43.64 -18.21
C LEU A 160 -0.46 -43.83 -18.40
N GLY A 161 0.23 -42.83 -18.98
CA GLY A 161 1.65 -42.87 -19.34
C GLY A 161 1.96 -43.61 -20.64
N THR A 162 3.25 -43.86 -20.90
CA THR A 162 3.74 -44.48 -22.15
C THR A 162 3.75 -46.01 -22.12
N GLY A 163 3.80 -46.62 -23.30
CA GLY A 163 4.02 -48.05 -23.49
C GLY A 163 2.73 -48.81 -23.75
N SER A 164 2.52 -49.95 -23.08
CA SER A 164 1.44 -50.85 -23.48
C SER A 164 0.03 -50.35 -23.19
N SER A 165 -0.09 -49.31 -22.37
CA SER A 165 -1.32 -48.69 -21.88
C SER A 165 -1.87 -47.57 -22.77
N THR A 166 -1.14 -47.14 -23.81
CA THR A 166 -1.65 -46.12 -24.72
C THR A 166 -2.70 -46.72 -25.66
N PRO A 167 -3.83 -46.02 -25.91
CA PRO A 167 -4.91 -46.53 -26.76
C PRO A 167 -4.45 -46.76 -28.22
N VAL A 168 -3.81 -45.76 -28.83
CA VAL A 168 -3.22 -45.87 -30.17
C VAL A 168 -1.77 -46.33 -30.05
N ARG A 169 -1.38 -47.32 -30.86
CA ARG A 169 -0.02 -47.90 -30.85
C ARG A 169 0.89 -47.30 -31.90
N GLU A 170 0.39 -47.15 -33.12
CA GLU A 170 1.22 -46.75 -34.24
C GLU A 170 0.47 -45.92 -35.26
N VAL A 171 1.23 -45.06 -35.92
CA VAL A 171 0.79 -44.30 -37.09
C VAL A 171 1.51 -44.85 -38.31
N ARG A 172 0.72 -45.37 -39.24
CA ARG A 172 1.18 -46.00 -40.48
C ARG A 172 1.01 -45.03 -41.65
N PHE A 173 1.92 -45.15 -42.60
CA PHE A 173 1.89 -44.44 -43.87
C PHE A 173 1.99 -45.48 -44.98
N ASP A 174 1.54 -45.12 -46.19
CA ASP A 174 1.68 -45.93 -47.40
C ASP A 174 3.13 -46.40 -47.66
N THR A 175 4.09 -45.55 -47.27
CA THR A 175 5.52 -45.72 -47.48
C THR A 175 6.31 -45.27 -46.24
N GLY A 176 7.40 -46.00 -45.97
CA GLY A 176 8.26 -45.76 -44.81
C GLY A 176 7.86 -46.56 -43.55
N PRO A 177 8.64 -46.46 -42.47
CA PRO A 177 8.38 -47.21 -41.24
C PRO A 177 7.18 -46.64 -40.48
N ALA A 178 6.42 -47.50 -39.80
CA ALA A 178 5.41 -47.04 -38.84
C ALA A 178 6.06 -46.23 -37.71
N ILE A 179 5.35 -45.23 -37.22
CA ILE A 179 5.75 -44.42 -36.07
C ILE A 179 5.08 -45.04 -34.85
N ASP A 180 5.87 -45.50 -33.88
CA ASP A 180 5.38 -46.07 -32.63
C ASP A 180 5.00 -44.94 -31.66
N VAL A 181 3.72 -44.58 -31.62
CA VAL A 181 3.17 -43.52 -30.75
C VAL A 181 2.84 -44.01 -29.34
N SER A 182 3.12 -45.28 -29.03
CA SER A 182 3.15 -45.74 -27.64
C SER A 182 4.39 -45.24 -26.88
N LYS A 183 5.39 -44.76 -27.60
CA LYS A 183 6.51 -44.00 -27.05
C LYS A 183 6.37 -42.55 -27.46
N VAL A 184 6.97 -41.67 -26.68
CA VAL A 184 7.05 -40.24 -27.01
C VAL A 184 8.42 -39.96 -27.61
N ASP A 185 8.43 -39.33 -28.79
CA ASP A 185 9.64 -38.75 -29.36
C ASP A 185 9.86 -37.36 -28.74
N PRO A 186 11.07 -37.03 -28.26
CA PRO A 186 11.37 -35.69 -27.73
C PRO A 186 11.02 -34.55 -28.68
N ASP A 187 11.11 -34.75 -30.01
CA ASP A 187 10.78 -33.71 -30.99
C ASP A 187 9.29 -33.31 -30.96
N TRP A 188 8.41 -34.15 -30.37
CA TRP A 188 6.99 -33.86 -30.22
C TRP A 188 6.67 -32.99 -29.00
N LEU A 189 7.65 -32.81 -28.10
CA LEU A 189 7.55 -32.05 -26.85
C LEU A 189 8.15 -30.64 -26.99
N ILE A 190 8.55 -30.26 -28.21
CA ILE A 190 9.07 -28.93 -28.52
C ILE A 190 7.91 -28.08 -29.05
N ARG A 191 7.56 -27.02 -28.32
CA ARG A 191 6.63 -25.99 -28.76
C ARG A 191 7.36 -24.67 -28.94
N SER A 192 7.08 -24.03 -30.06
CA SER A 192 7.63 -22.73 -30.37
C SER A 192 6.50 -21.86 -30.90
N GLY A 193 6.23 -20.75 -30.22
CA GLY A 193 5.21 -19.75 -30.54
C GLY A 193 5.57 -18.96 -31.81
N THR A 194 4.86 -17.86 -32.05
CA THR A 194 5.11 -16.99 -33.19
C THR A 194 5.81 -15.69 -32.77
N ASN A 195 5.46 -14.53 -33.31
CA ASN A 195 5.90 -13.23 -32.78
C ASN A 195 4.68 -12.44 -32.29
N LEU A 196 3.64 -13.16 -31.85
CA LEU A 196 2.39 -12.63 -31.32
C LEU A 196 2.21 -13.23 -29.93
N GLY A 197 1.55 -12.50 -29.03
CA GLY A 197 1.27 -13.04 -27.69
C GLY A 197 0.28 -14.21 -27.72
N GLU A 198 0.70 -15.35 -27.18
CA GLU A 198 0.02 -16.63 -27.26
C GLU A 198 -0.03 -17.36 -25.91
N SER A 199 -0.64 -18.55 -25.88
CA SER A 199 -0.61 -19.45 -24.74
C SER A 199 -0.06 -20.80 -25.20
N LEU A 200 1.06 -21.23 -24.62
CA LEU A 200 1.67 -22.52 -24.86
C LEU A 200 1.53 -23.36 -23.60
N THR A 201 0.83 -24.47 -23.70
CA THR A 201 0.67 -25.42 -22.59
C THR A 201 1.38 -26.70 -22.95
N GLY A 202 2.26 -27.14 -22.06
CA GLY A 202 3.05 -28.35 -22.07
C GLY A 202 2.21 -29.62 -21.91
N SER A 203 2.88 -30.72 -21.63
CA SER A 203 2.28 -32.04 -21.44
C SER A 203 2.56 -32.54 -20.01
N ILE A 204 2.43 -33.85 -19.82
CA ILE A 204 2.87 -34.53 -18.59
C ILE A 204 4.32 -35.03 -18.66
N PHE A 205 5.05 -34.62 -19.70
CA PHE A 205 6.42 -35.04 -19.98
C PHE A 205 7.37 -33.83 -19.92
N LYS A 206 8.68 -34.08 -20.05
CA LYS A 206 9.66 -33.01 -20.20
C LYS A 206 9.45 -32.25 -21.51
N ASP A 207 8.88 -31.06 -21.41
CA ASP A 207 8.61 -30.16 -22.52
C ASP A 207 9.72 -29.11 -22.72
N THR A 208 9.78 -28.56 -23.93
CA THR A 208 10.55 -27.35 -24.24
C THR A 208 9.63 -26.35 -24.91
N LEU A 209 9.35 -25.24 -24.23
CA LEU A 209 8.45 -24.19 -24.67
C LEU A 209 9.24 -22.90 -24.95
N ASP A 210 9.00 -22.30 -26.12
CA ASP A 210 9.66 -21.07 -26.59
C ASP A 210 8.60 -20.10 -27.14
N GLY A 211 8.26 -19.03 -26.40
CA GLY A 211 7.26 -18.04 -26.81
C GLY A 211 7.73 -17.15 -27.97
N LYS A 212 9.04 -16.84 -27.98
CA LYS A 212 9.76 -15.94 -28.88
C LYS A 212 9.52 -14.45 -28.66
N ALA A 213 8.42 -13.88 -29.14
CA ALA A 213 8.18 -12.45 -29.07
C ALA A 213 6.68 -12.20 -29.01
N GLY A 214 6.28 -11.08 -28.38
CA GLY A 214 4.90 -10.91 -27.93
C GLY A 214 4.76 -11.32 -26.48
N ASN A 215 3.60 -11.04 -25.89
CA ASN A 215 3.35 -11.33 -24.48
C ASN A 215 2.73 -12.73 -24.35
N ASP A 216 3.55 -13.70 -23.99
CA ASP A 216 3.17 -15.12 -23.99
C ASP A 216 2.82 -15.65 -22.60
N ASN A 217 2.00 -16.70 -22.55
CA ASN A 217 1.73 -17.48 -21.34
C ASN A 217 2.22 -18.92 -21.57
N LEU A 218 3.30 -19.31 -20.91
CA LEU A 218 3.89 -20.64 -21.01
C LEU A 218 3.59 -21.43 -19.73
N PHE A 219 2.99 -22.61 -19.89
CA PHE A 219 2.67 -23.54 -18.80
C PHE A 219 3.36 -24.88 -19.08
N GLY A 220 4.35 -25.32 -18.30
CA GLY A 220 5.08 -26.58 -18.49
C GLY A 220 4.22 -27.82 -18.23
N GLY A 221 3.47 -27.81 -17.13
CA GLY A 221 2.57 -28.91 -16.78
C GLY A 221 3.19 -29.84 -15.73
N GLU A 222 3.24 -31.14 -16.00
CA GLU A 222 4.07 -32.06 -15.23
C GLU A 222 5.29 -32.40 -16.07
N GLY A 223 6.48 -32.49 -15.48
CA GLY A 223 7.66 -32.71 -16.29
C GLY A 223 8.91 -32.16 -15.63
N ASN A 224 9.98 -32.04 -16.41
CA ASN A 224 11.15 -31.28 -15.98
C ASN A 224 11.43 -30.32 -17.13
N ASP A 225 10.63 -29.28 -17.20
CA ASP A 225 10.37 -28.52 -18.40
C ASP A 225 11.41 -27.44 -18.61
N THR A 226 11.47 -26.93 -19.84
CA THR A 226 12.36 -25.83 -20.18
C THR A 226 11.55 -24.75 -20.88
N LEU A 227 11.40 -23.59 -20.24
CA LEU A 227 10.54 -22.50 -20.69
C LEU A 227 11.38 -21.28 -21.05
N THR A 228 11.16 -20.71 -22.23
CA THR A 228 11.75 -19.45 -22.69
C THR A 228 10.61 -18.54 -23.12
N GLY A 229 10.37 -17.44 -22.41
CA GLY A 229 9.36 -16.45 -22.80
C GLY A 229 9.74 -15.79 -24.12
N GLY A 230 10.94 -15.20 -24.14
CA GLY A 230 11.53 -14.64 -25.35
C GLY A 230 11.75 -13.15 -25.18
N LYS A 231 11.03 -12.31 -25.92
CA LYS A 231 11.02 -10.85 -25.80
C LYS A 231 9.63 -10.40 -25.40
N ASP A 232 9.57 -9.19 -24.85
CA ASP A 232 8.36 -8.50 -24.41
C ASP A 232 7.97 -8.95 -23.00
N ASN A 233 6.69 -9.17 -22.66
CA ASN A 233 6.30 -9.39 -21.26
C ASN A 233 5.56 -10.71 -21.12
N ASP A 234 6.22 -11.71 -20.56
CA ASP A 234 5.76 -13.09 -20.53
C ASP A 234 5.35 -13.55 -19.13
N PHE A 235 4.44 -14.53 -19.09
CA PHE A 235 4.11 -15.29 -17.90
C PHE A 235 4.58 -16.74 -18.07
N LEU A 236 5.44 -17.21 -17.17
CA LEU A 236 6.02 -18.55 -17.21
C LEU A 236 5.63 -19.33 -15.95
N SER A 237 5.16 -20.56 -16.12
CA SER A 237 4.88 -21.49 -15.02
C SER A 237 5.28 -22.90 -15.42
N GLY A 238 6.28 -23.45 -14.75
CA GLY A 238 6.83 -24.79 -14.97
C GLY A 238 5.84 -25.84 -14.51
N GLY A 239 5.40 -25.75 -13.26
CA GLY A 239 4.36 -26.62 -12.71
C GLY A 239 4.97 -27.67 -11.78
N ASN A 240 4.78 -28.95 -12.09
CA ASN A 240 5.30 -30.03 -11.25
C ASN A 240 6.58 -30.61 -11.84
N GLY A 241 7.66 -30.54 -11.09
CA GLY A 241 8.93 -31.22 -11.33
C GLY A 241 10.07 -30.23 -11.40
N ASN A 242 11.24 -30.61 -11.92
CA ASN A 242 12.42 -29.75 -11.91
C ASN A 242 12.48 -28.91 -13.19
N ASP A 243 11.98 -27.69 -13.12
CA ASP A 243 11.79 -26.84 -14.28
C ASP A 243 12.95 -25.84 -14.46
N THR A 244 13.17 -25.41 -15.70
CA THR A 244 14.24 -24.48 -16.06
C THR A 244 13.68 -23.35 -16.89
N TYR A 245 13.89 -22.11 -16.43
CA TYR A 245 13.44 -20.90 -17.10
C TYR A 245 14.64 -20.16 -17.68
N LEU A 246 14.66 -19.99 -18.99
CA LEU A 246 15.79 -19.40 -19.70
C LEU A 246 15.54 -17.92 -20.00
N PHE A 247 16.51 -17.08 -19.64
CA PHE A 247 16.47 -15.65 -19.90
C PHE A 247 17.73 -15.20 -20.63
N ALA A 248 17.55 -14.63 -21.83
CA ALA A 248 18.61 -14.04 -22.63
C ALA A 248 18.46 -12.51 -22.69
N GLY A 249 19.50 -11.78 -23.13
CA GLY A 249 19.45 -10.32 -23.20
C GLY A 249 18.24 -9.77 -23.97
N GLY A 250 17.48 -8.87 -23.33
CA GLY A 250 16.29 -8.25 -23.91
C GLY A 250 14.99 -9.03 -23.68
N PHE A 251 14.92 -9.82 -22.60
CA PHE A 251 13.75 -10.62 -22.24
C PHE A 251 12.51 -9.79 -21.89
N GLY A 252 12.69 -8.55 -21.43
CA GLY A 252 11.60 -7.63 -21.09
C GLY A 252 11.13 -7.81 -19.64
N VAL A 253 9.82 -7.71 -19.38
CA VAL A 253 9.26 -7.72 -18.02
C VAL A 253 8.41 -8.96 -17.80
N ASP A 254 9.04 -9.95 -17.20
CA ASP A 254 8.50 -11.30 -17.08
C ASP A 254 8.07 -11.65 -15.65
N SER A 255 7.12 -12.55 -15.59
CA SER A 255 6.50 -13.04 -14.36
C SER A 255 6.62 -14.56 -14.33
N VAL A 256 7.24 -15.10 -13.29
CA VAL A 256 7.46 -16.55 -13.14
C VAL A 256 6.74 -17.05 -11.90
N SER A 257 6.00 -18.14 -12.01
CA SER A 257 5.19 -18.69 -10.92
C SER A 257 5.37 -20.20 -10.79
N GLU A 258 5.60 -20.64 -9.55
CA GLU A 258 5.76 -22.06 -9.20
C GLU A 258 4.78 -22.53 -8.12
N GLY A 259 4.59 -23.85 -8.05
CA GLY A 259 3.83 -24.54 -7.01
C GLY A 259 4.71 -25.06 -5.87
N PHE A 260 4.16 -25.18 -4.65
CA PHE A 260 4.89 -25.63 -3.44
C PHE A 260 5.44 -27.07 -3.47
N ASN A 261 5.14 -27.84 -4.52
CA ASN A 261 5.61 -29.21 -4.71
C ASN A 261 6.45 -29.38 -5.99
N GLY A 262 6.86 -28.26 -6.60
CA GLY A 262 7.85 -28.21 -7.68
C GLY A 262 9.17 -28.78 -7.19
N GLY A 263 9.94 -29.32 -8.11
CA GLY A 263 11.14 -30.08 -7.86
C GLY A 263 12.31 -29.18 -7.44
N ARG A 264 13.34 -29.13 -8.27
CA ARG A 264 14.43 -28.16 -8.16
C ARG A 264 14.35 -27.26 -9.38
N ASP A 265 13.81 -26.07 -9.17
CA ASP A 265 13.52 -25.11 -10.23
C ASP A 265 14.65 -24.09 -10.35
N VAL A 266 14.97 -23.77 -11.59
CA VAL A 266 16.16 -22.98 -11.95
C VAL A 266 15.78 -21.82 -12.85
N ILE A 267 16.14 -20.61 -12.44
CA ILE A 267 16.24 -19.47 -13.37
C ILE A 267 17.65 -19.49 -13.95
N GLU A 268 17.79 -19.65 -15.26
CA GLU A 268 19.07 -19.72 -15.95
C GLU A 268 19.23 -18.52 -16.87
N PHE A 269 20.27 -17.73 -16.60
CA PHE A 269 20.65 -16.60 -17.44
C PHE A 269 21.68 -17.02 -18.49
N LEU A 270 21.30 -16.83 -19.75
CA LEU A 270 22.12 -17.12 -20.92
C LEU A 270 23.05 -15.93 -21.26
N GLU A 271 23.90 -16.11 -22.27
CA GLU A 271 24.82 -15.08 -22.77
C GLU A 271 24.16 -13.69 -22.92
N GLY A 272 24.83 -12.67 -22.38
CA GLY A 272 24.39 -11.27 -22.44
C GLY A 272 23.68 -10.79 -21.18
N VAL A 273 23.51 -11.62 -20.15
CA VAL A 273 23.03 -11.22 -18.81
C VAL A 273 24.08 -11.55 -17.76
N ASP A 274 24.85 -10.54 -17.35
CA ASP A 274 25.89 -10.69 -16.33
C ASP A 274 25.33 -10.47 -14.91
N ARG A 275 25.80 -11.22 -13.93
CA ARG A 275 25.35 -11.14 -12.53
C ARG A 275 25.53 -9.74 -11.95
N GLU A 276 26.61 -9.06 -12.32
CA GLU A 276 26.96 -7.72 -11.85
C GLU A 276 25.98 -6.64 -12.33
N ASP A 277 25.23 -6.90 -13.40
CA ASP A 277 24.22 -5.99 -13.91
C ASP A 277 22.87 -6.14 -13.19
N LEU A 278 22.70 -7.19 -12.36
CA LEU A 278 21.44 -7.52 -11.72
C LEU A 278 21.33 -6.95 -10.31
N SER A 279 20.25 -6.21 -10.08
CA SER A 279 19.74 -5.86 -8.76
C SER A 279 18.72 -6.90 -8.33
N ILE A 280 19.00 -7.63 -7.25
CA ILE A 280 18.11 -8.66 -6.70
C ILE A 280 17.58 -8.15 -5.37
N PHE A 281 16.26 -8.04 -5.23
CA PHE A 281 15.61 -7.55 -4.01
C PHE A 281 14.28 -8.21 -3.76
N VAL A 282 13.81 -8.16 -2.52
CA VAL A 282 12.48 -8.67 -2.16
C VAL A 282 11.48 -7.52 -2.21
N GLN A 283 10.30 -7.77 -2.78
CA GLN A 283 9.18 -6.84 -2.78
C GLN A 283 7.89 -7.59 -2.44
N GLY A 284 7.21 -7.16 -1.37
CA GLY A 284 6.18 -7.96 -0.72
C GLY A 284 6.69 -9.35 -0.36
N SER A 285 6.07 -10.38 -0.93
CA SER A 285 6.50 -11.78 -0.80
C SER A 285 7.26 -12.33 -2.02
N SER A 286 7.50 -11.50 -3.05
CA SER A 286 8.12 -11.91 -4.31
C SER A 286 9.60 -11.53 -4.36
N LEU A 287 10.40 -12.30 -5.08
CA LEU A 287 11.79 -11.95 -5.38
C LEU A 287 11.85 -11.27 -6.75
N ILE A 288 12.44 -10.08 -6.79
CA ILE A 288 12.60 -9.30 -8.02
C ILE A 288 14.06 -9.40 -8.47
N ILE A 289 14.25 -9.71 -9.75
CA ILE A 289 15.55 -9.66 -10.42
C ILE A 289 15.45 -8.58 -11.50
N ASP A 290 16.10 -7.44 -11.27
CA ASP A 290 15.97 -6.24 -12.09
C ASP A 290 17.29 -5.88 -12.78
N ARG A 291 17.18 -5.51 -14.07
CA ARG A 291 18.28 -5.02 -14.91
C ARG A 291 17.85 -3.76 -15.67
N GLY A 292 17.16 -2.84 -14.99
CA GLY A 292 16.62 -1.62 -15.60
C GLY A 292 15.42 -1.90 -16.50
N ASP A 293 15.62 -1.94 -17.82
CA ASP A 293 14.54 -2.14 -18.79
C ASP A 293 14.00 -3.59 -18.83
N ASN A 294 14.65 -4.51 -18.11
CA ASN A 294 14.26 -5.91 -18.03
C ASN A 294 14.10 -6.32 -16.56
N ARG A 295 13.07 -7.09 -16.25
CA ARG A 295 12.75 -7.51 -14.88
C ARG A 295 12.11 -8.89 -14.87
N ILE A 296 12.52 -9.74 -13.94
CA ILE A 296 11.86 -10.99 -13.62
C ILE A 296 11.23 -10.87 -12.24
N THR A 297 9.95 -11.19 -12.14
CA THR A 297 9.24 -11.31 -10.87
C THR A 297 9.03 -12.78 -10.55
N LEU A 298 9.74 -13.30 -9.54
CA LEU A 298 9.47 -14.63 -9.00
C LEU A 298 8.33 -14.51 -7.98
N ASN A 299 7.13 -14.81 -8.43
CA ASN A 299 5.91 -14.54 -7.68
C ASN A 299 5.84 -15.36 -6.40
N SER A 300 5.51 -14.68 -5.29
CA SER A 300 5.24 -15.33 -4.01
C SER A 300 6.38 -16.22 -3.49
N GLN A 301 7.63 -15.97 -3.94
CA GLN A 301 8.80 -16.77 -3.60
C GLN A 301 8.92 -17.05 -2.10
N PHE A 302 8.54 -16.10 -1.27
CA PHE A 302 8.63 -16.19 0.18
C PHE A 302 7.27 -16.11 0.90
N ALA A 303 6.15 -16.27 0.20
CA ALA A 303 4.82 -16.13 0.79
C ALA A 303 4.55 -17.12 1.94
N ASN A 304 5.20 -18.29 1.92
CA ASN A 304 5.10 -19.31 2.97
C ASN A 304 6.37 -19.41 3.84
N GLY A 305 7.23 -18.38 3.80
CA GLY A 305 8.46 -18.28 4.56
C GLY A 305 9.71 -18.64 3.74
N THR A 306 10.77 -19.06 4.43
CA THR A 306 12.09 -19.33 3.85
C THR A 306 12.47 -20.82 3.97
N GLY A 307 13.59 -21.20 3.38
CA GLY A 307 14.12 -22.56 3.38
C GLY A 307 13.32 -23.47 2.46
N GLN A 308 12.83 -24.59 2.99
CA GLN A 308 12.08 -25.58 2.21
C GLN A 308 10.69 -25.10 1.76
N ASN A 309 10.22 -23.96 2.29
CA ASN A 309 8.91 -23.39 1.96
C ASN A 309 8.99 -22.32 0.86
N ALA A 310 10.20 -21.93 0.45
CA ALA A 310 10.40 -21.04 -0.67
C ALA A 310 10.18 -21.82 -1.98
N LEU A 311 9.59 -21.18 -2.98
CA LEU A 311 9.10 -21.84 -4.19
C LEU A 311 10.24 -22.27 -5.12
N PHE A 312 11.18 -21.36 -5.38
CA PHE A 312 12.30 -21.59 -6.29
C PHE A 312 13.59 -21.92 -5.52
N GLU A 313 14.49 -22.69 -6.14
CA GLU A 313 15.73 -23.18 -5.54
C GLU A 313 16.96 -22.36 -5.91
N THR A 314 17.14 -22.04 -7.20
CA THR A 314 18.45 -21.61 -7.73
C THR A 314 18.33 -20.59 -8.86
N ILE A 315 19.21 -19.59 -8.84
CA ILE A 315 19.53 -18.76 -10.02
C ILE A 315 20.91 -19.17 -10.51
N ALA A 316 21.01 -19.56 -11.77
CA ALA A 316 22.23 -20.00 -12.43
C ALA A 316 22.69 -18.97 -13.48
N PHE A 317 24.00 -18.80 -13.58
CA PHE A 317 24.67 -18.03 -14.63
C PHE A 317 25.65 -18.93 -15.38
N ASP A 318 25.83 -18.69 -16.68
CA ASP A 318 26.79 -19.40 -17.53
C ASP A 318 28.23 -19.43 -16.95
N ALA A 319 28.61 -18.44 -16.13
CA ALA A 319 29.98 -18.25 -15.62
C ALA A 319 30.17 -18.41 -14.09
N ASP A 320 29.11 -18.51 -13.28
CA ASP A 320 29.19 -18.56 -11.80
C ASP A 320 28.04 -19.42 -11.23
N PRO A 321 28.31 -20.51 -10.47
CA PRO A 321 27.27 -21.47 -10.17
C PRO A 321 26.45 -21.08 -8.93
N ASP A 322 25.15 -20.95 -9.18
CA ASP A 322 24.04 -21.18 -8.25
C ASP A 322 23.94 -20.23 -7.03
N LEU A 323 23.21 -19.12 -7.20
CA LEU A 323 22.68 -18.35 -6.06
C LEU A 323 21.47 -19.11 -5.48
N ASN A 324 21.55 -19.49 -4.20
CA ASN A 324 20.45 -20.14 -3.50
C ASN A 324 19.40 -19.10 -3.08
N ILE A 325 18.18 -19.24 -3.61
CA ILE A 325 17.08 -18.32 -3.35
C ILE A 325 16.05 -18.84 -2.33
N LYS A 326 16.34 -19.96 -1.66
CA LYS A 326 15.49 -20.47 -0.58
C LYS A 326 15.52 -19.59 0.67
N SER A 327 16.62 -18.90 0.94
CA SER A 327 16.76 -18.01 2.10
C SER A 327 16.92 -16.57 1.65
N VAL A 328 16.41 -15.63 2.43
CA VAL A 328 16.61 -14.19 2.19
C VAL A 328 18.04 -13.80 2.57
N ASP A 329 18.78 -13.21 1.64
CA ASP A 329 20.03 -12.51 1.94
C ASP A 329 19.73 -11.10 2.46
N LYS A 330 20.49 -10.65 3.46
CA LYS A 330 20.38 -9.28 3.99
C LYS A 330 20.59 -8.21 2.92
N ASP A 331 21.38 -8.51 1.90
CA ASP A 331 21.66 -7.57 0.83
C ASP A 331 20.46 -7.43 -0.13
N TRP A 332 19.51 -8.38 -0.14
CA TRP A 332 18.27 -8.30 -0.95
C TRP A 332 17.21 -7.41 -0.31
N ILE A 333 17.28 -7.21 1.00
CA ILE A 333 16.39 -6.35 1.79
C ILE A 333 17.07 -5.03 2.18
N THR A 334 18.29 -4.80 1.68
CA THR A 334 18.98 -3.52 1.79
C THR A 334 18.86 -2.77 0.46
N ARG A 335 18.20 -1.62 0.47
CA ARG A 335 18.02 -0.79 -0.72
C ARG A 335 18.60 0.60 -0.50
N ILE A 336 19.47 1.03 -1.41
CA ILE A 336 20.07 2.36 -1.41
C ILE A 336 19.66 3.05 -2.72
N GLY A 337 19.00 4.19 -2.58
CA GLY A 337 18.56 5.06 -3.66
C GLY A 337 19.68 5.88 -4.27
N LYS A 338 19.27 6.79 -5.13
CA LYS A 338 20.11 7.69 -5.92
C LYS A 338 19.75 9.12 -5.54
N SER A 339 20.14 10.09 -6.36
CA SER A 339 19.81 11.50 -6.14
C SER A 339 18.52 11.94 -6.88
N ALA A 340 17.68 10.98 -7.26
CA ALA A 340 16.48 11.21 -8.07
C ALA A 340 15.28 10.64 -7.33
N ALA A 341 14.10 11.25 -7.51
CA ALA A 341 12.87 10.76 -6.89
C ALA A 341 12.57 9.30 -7.27
N GLU A 342 12.47 8.45 -6.27
CA GLU A 342 12.31 7.00 -6.37
C GLU A 342 11.13 6.49 -5.52
N ARG A 343 10.61 5.32 -5.91
CA ARG A 343 9.63 4.60 -5.12
C ARG A 343 10.25 3.30 -4.58
N PHE A 344 10.16 3.12 -3.27
CA PHE A 344 10.54 1.91 -2.59
C PHE A 344 9.29 1.26 -2.02
N ASP A 345 8.99 0.06 -2.52
CA ASP A 345 8.06 -0.87 -1.90
C ASP A 345 8.94 -1.99 -1.32
N GLY A 346 8.93 -2.15 0.00
CA GLY A 346 9.70 -3.16 0.70
C GLY A 346 8.97 -4.49 0.77
N SER A 347 9.37 -5.32 1.72
CA SER A 347 9.03 -6.73 1.81
C SER A 347 8.23 -7.05 3.07
N ILE A 348 7.97 -8.35 3.27
CA ILE A 348 7.43 -8.86 4.54
C ILE A 348 8.53 -9.14 5.59
N PHE A 349 9.77 -8.77 5.26
CA PHE A 349 10.97 -9.01 6.07
C PHE A 349 11.55 -7.67 6.51
N LYS A 350 12.42 -7.72 7.51
CA LYS A 350 13.16 -6.55 7.98
C LYS A 350 13.96 -5.91 6.85
N ASP A 351 13.49 -4.78 6.34
CA ASP A 351 14.13 -4.00 5.31
C ASP A 351 15.06 -2.93 5.91
N THR A 352 16.04 -2.52 5.11
CA THR A 352 16.88 -1.35 5.36
C THR A 352 16.90 -0.52 4.09
N ILE A 353 16.22 0.61 4.11
CA ILE A 353 16.02 1.47 2.95
C ILE A 353 16.61 2.85 3.22
N ASP A 354 17.46 3.32 2.31
CA ASP A 354 18.00 4.67 2.28
C ASP A 354 17.65 5.29 0.93
N GLY A 355 16.80 6.32 0.91
CA GLY A 355 16.41 7.04 -0.32
C GLY A 355 17.55 7.87 -0.92
N ALA A 356 18.59 8.15 -0.14
CA ALA A 356 19.73 8.98 -0.48
C ALA A 356 19.39 10.44 -0.81
N GLY A 357 18.74 10.75 -1.93
CA GLY A 357 18.16 12.07 -2.11
C GLY A 357 17.27 12.21 -3.33
N GLY A 358 16.48 13.27 -3.38
CA GLY A 358 15.31 13.31 -4.24
C GLY A 358 14.07 13.48 -3.39
N ASN A 359 12.89 13.33 -3.99
CA ASN A 359 11.65 13.33 -3.23
C ASN A 359 11.08 11.92 -3.34
N ASP A 360 11.43 11.09 -2.37
CA ASP A 360 11.21 9.65 -2.44
C ASP A 360 9.90 9.25 -1.79
N SER A 361 9.39 8.09 -2.18
CA SER A 361 8.21 7.46 -1.57
C SER A 361 8.61 6.07 -1.11
N ILE A 362 8.83 5.93 0.20
CA ILE A 362 9.33 4.71 0.84
C ILE A 362 8.22 4.10 1.69
N PHE A 363 7.83 2.87 1.33
CA PHE A 363 6.87 2.03 2.06
C PHE A 363 7.54 0.67 2.31
N SER A 364 8.09 0.45 3.51
CA SER A 364 8.95 -0.72 3.76
C SER A 364 8.18 -2.02 4.04
N GLY A 365 6.96 -1.96 4.57
CA GLY A 365 6.03 -3.09 4.54
C GLY A 365 5.73 -3.68 5.91
N ASP A 366 6.04 -4.97 6.10
CA ASP A 366 5.91 -5.63 7.40
C ASP A 366 7.31 -5.89 7.99
N ALA A 367 7.36 -6.20 9.29
CA ALA A 367 8.55 -6.39 10.10
C ALA A 367 9.18 -5.06 10.59
N ASN A 368 10.33 -5.15 11.25
CA ASN A 368 10.93 -4.03 11.95
C ASN A 368 11.99 -3.36 11.09
N ASP A 369 11.59 -2.35 10.33
CA ASP A 369 12.36 -1.77 9.25
C ASP A 369 13.24 -0.60 9.71
N LEU A 370 14.28 -0.32 8.91
CA LEU A 370 15.14 0.84 9.06
C LEU A 370 15.03 1.72 7.82
N ILE A 371 14.50 2.92 7.98
CA ILE A 371 14.12 3.80 6.87
C ILE A 371 14.86 5.13 7.01
N THR A 372 15.55 5.53 5.96
CA THR A 372 16.22 6.82 5.83
C THR A 372 15.69 7.48 4.55
N GLY A 373 15.07 8.65 4.65
CA GLY A 373 14.64 9.41 3.46
C GLY A 373 15.84 9.89 2.65
N GLY A 374 16.85 10.41 3.35
CA GLY A 374 17.98 11.06 2.71
C GLY A 374 17.65 12.53 2.49
N GLY A 375 18.21 13.16 1.47
CA GLY A 375 18.00 14.58 1.20
C GLY A 375 16.86 14.87 0.24
N GLY A 376 15.84 15.61 0.68
CA GLY A 376 14.85 16.22 -0.20
C GLY A 376 13.51 16.35 0.49
N ALA A 377 12.43 15.84 -0.10
CA ALA A 377 11.13 15.88 0.55
C ALA A 377 10.42 14.53 0.42
N ASP A 378 10.67 13.68 1.42
CA ASP A 378 10.37 12.26 1.33
C ASP A 378 9.08 11.88 2.05
N GLN A 379 8.42 10.85 1.53
CA GLN A 379 7.28 10.19 2.18
C GLN A 379 7.73 8.85 2.71
N LEU A 380 7.64 8.66 4.02
CA LEU A 380 8.15 7.49 4.72
C LEU A 380 6.99 6.76 5.41
N GLY A 381 6.84 5.46 5.15
CA GLY A 381 5.89 4.58 5.83
C GLY A 381 6.55 3.25 6.14
N GLY A 382 6.53 2.87 7.41
CA GLY A 382 7.10 1.63 7.93
C GLY A 382 6.13 0.50 7.73
N GLY A 383 4.90 0.71 8.19
CA GLY A 383 3.83 -0.28 8.08
C GLY A 383 3.76 -1.11 9.35
N ALA A 384 3.78 -2.44 9.23
CA ALA A 384 3.56 -3.33 10.37
C ALA A 384 4.86 -3.81 11.02
N GLY A 385 5.25 -3.21 12.14
CA GLY A 385 6.32 -3.70 12.99
C GLY A 385 6.87 -2.58 13.87
N ASP A 386 7.96 -2.83 14.57
CA ASP A 386 8.65 -1.76 15.29
C ASP A 386 9.63 -1.08 14.33
N ASP A 387 9.19 -0.04 13.64
CA ASP A 387 9.95 0.62 12.59
C ASP A 387 10.84 1.75 13.13
N THR A 388 11.92 2.01 12.40
CA THR A 388 12.90 3.06 12.75
C THR A 388 13.13 4.01 11.59
N TYR A 389 12.73 5.26 11.78
CA TYR A 389 12.94 6.38 10.87
C TYR A 389 14.17 7.16 11.28
N VAL A 390 15.20 7.17 10.43
CA VAL A 390 16.43 7.92 10.69
C VAL A 390 16.27 9.36 10.23
N PHE A 391 16.60 10.30 11.11
CA PHE A 391 16.57 11.73 10.82
C PHE A 391 17.93 12.39 11.13
N ASP A 392 18.50 13.08 10.15
CA ASP A 392 19.78 13.78 10.27
C ASP A 392 19.77 15.18 9.61
N LEU A 393 20.83 15.94 9.82
CA LEU A 393 21.03 17.24 9.20
C LEU A 393 21.20 17.11 7.68
N GLY A 394 20.51 17.97 6.94
CA GLY A 394 20.56 17.99 5.47
C GLY A 394 19.56 17.05 4.80
N PHE A 395 18.69 16.37 5.55
CA PHE A 395 17.64 15.49 5.01
C PHE A 395 16.47 16.24 4.36
N GLY A 396 16.30 17.53 4.62
CA GLY A 396 15.24 18.31 3.99
C GLY A 396 13.90 18.16 4.73
N ILE A 397 12.78 17.98 4.03
CA ILE A 397 11.43 18.09 4.60
C ILE A 397 10.65 16.78 4.40
N ASP A 398 10.66 15.93 5.41
CA ASP A 398 10.12 14.58 5.31
C ASP A 398 8.78 14.42 6.03
N SER A 399 7.98 13.47 5.58
CA SER A 399 6.68 13.14 6.14
C SER A 399 6.57 11.65 6.45
N ILE A 400 6.29 11.32 7.70
CA ILE A 400 5.98 9.96 8.16
C ILE A 400 4.47 9.73 8.08
N PHE A 401 4.09 8.58 7.50
CA PHE A 401 2.73 8.07 7.41
C PHE A 401 2.64 6.72 8.08
N GLU A 402 1.90 6.66 9.17
CA GLU A 402 1.78 5.46 9.99
C GLU A 402 0.32 5.09 10.29
N SER A 403 0.12 3.88 10.78
CA SER A 403 -1.19 3.38 11.22
C SER A 403 -1.17 2.96 12.69
N PHE A 404 -2.22 3.35 13.43
CA PHE A 404 -2.32 3.05 14.87
C PHE A 404 -2.20 1.54 15.18
N GLY A 405 -1.33 1.21 16.13
CA GLY A 405 -1.23 -0.13 16.73
C GLY A 405 -0.56 -1.18 15.84
N GLN A 406 0.29 -0.77 14.92
CA GLN A 406 1.04 -1.65 14.03
C GLN A 406 2.44 -2.03 14.54
N GLY A 407 2.95 -1.34 15.55
CA GLY A 407 4.09 -1.76 16.35
C GLY A 407 4.53 -0.64 17.28
N ARG A 408 5.82 -0.56 17.59
CA ARG A 408 6.44 0.49 18.40
C ARG A 408 7.52 1.22 17.61
N ASP A 409 7.11 2.29 16.98
CA ASP A 409 7.89 3.03 16.01
C ASP A 409 8.77 4.09 16.66
N THR A 410 9.87 4.40 15.96
CA THR A 410 10.96 5.19 16.49
C THR A 410 11.46 6.20 15.47
N ILE A 411 11.53 7.47 15.84
CA ILE A 411 12.40 8.43 15.13
C ILE A 411 13.78 8.39 15.80
N GLN A 412 14.79 8.00 15.05
CA GLN A 412 16.17 7.94 15.51
C GLN A 412 16.95 9.14 14.96
N PHE A 413 17.47 9.96 15.87
CA PHE A 413 18.27 11.14 15.51
C PHE A 413 19.75 10.79 15.33
N GLY A 414 20.36 11.39 14.30
CA GLY A 414 21.78 11.25 13.96
C GLY A 414 22.75 11.85 14.99
N GLU A 415 24.05 11.67 14.74
CA GLU A 415 25.13 12.07 15.64
C GLU A 415 25.09 13.58 15.93
N GLY A 416 25.23 13.96 17.20
CA GLY A 416 25.29 15.37 17.59
C GLY A 416 23.98 16.18 17.54
N ILE A 417 22.84 15.53 17.25
CA ILE A 417 21.51 16.13 17.48
C ILE A 417 21.08 15.79 18.90
N ARG A 418 20.80 16.80 19.74
CA ARG A 418 20.28 16.61 21.11
C ARG A 418 18.83 17.10 21.19
N PRO A 419 18.05 16.64 22.18
CA PRO A 419 16.68 17.10 22.37
C PRO A 419 16.56 18.63 22.40
N ALA A 420 17.47 19.32 23.10
CA ALA A 420 17.48 20.78 23.20
C ALA A 420 17.83 21.52 21.90
N ASP A 421 18.27 20.83 20.85
CA ASP A 421 18.58 21.42 19.56
C ASP A 421 17.35 21.41 18.61
N LEU A 422 16.26 20.73 19.00
CA LEU A 422 15.06 20.53 18.19
C LEU A 422 13.98 21.56 18.52
N ASP A 423 13.35 22.11 17.49
CA ASP A 423 12.05 22.78 17.60
C ASP A 423 10.95 21.74 17.37
N VAL A 424 10.19 21.42 18.41
CA VAL A 424 9.13 20.40 18.38
C VAL A 424 7.80 21.08 18.64
N ARG A 425 6.87 20.93 17.69
CA ARG A 425 5.55 21.57 17.73
C ARG A 425 4.47 20.65 17.18
N VAL A 426 3.22 20.96 17.50
CA VAL A 426 2.05 20.25 16.97
C VAL A 426 1.27 21.20 16.07
N GLU A 427 1.02 20.78 14.82
CA GLU A 427 0.20 21.53 13.86
C GLU A 427 -1.08 20.73 13.57
N GLY A 428 -2.23 21.22 14.04
CA GLY A 428 -3.49 20.47 13.98
C GLY A 428 -3.40 19.20 14.81
N THR A 429 -3.26 18.04 14.15
CA THR A 429 -3.05 16.73 14.82
C THR A 429 -1.69 16.11 14.51
N SER A 430 -0.85 16.79 13.72
CA SER A 430 0.46 16.30 13.29
C SER A 430 1.58 16.79 14.19
N LEU A 431 2.57 15.93 14.44
CA LEU A 431 3.81 16.31 15.12
C LEU A 431 4.81 16.81 14.09
N VAL A 432 5.39 17.98 14.34
CA VAL A 432 6.40 18.60 13.48
C VAL A 432 7.67 18.81 14.29
N ILE A 433 8.79 18.24 13.82
CA ILE A 433 10.10 18.37 14.45
C ILE A 433 11.04 19.03 13.45
N VAL A 434 11.68 20.13 13.85
CA VAL A 434 12.53 20.95 12.99
C VAL A 434 13.92 21.09 13.60
N ARG A 435 14.93 21.00 12.75
CA ARG A 435 16.33 21.27 13.08
C ARG A 435 17.03 22.00 11.93
N GLY A 436 17.24 23.30 12.07
CA GLY A 436 17.88 24.10 11.03
C GLY A 436 17.03 24.14 9.76
N SER A 437 17.52 23.55 8.67
CA SER A 437 16.75 23.40 7.41
C SER A 437 16.09 22.03 7.24
N SER A 438 16.31 21.09 8.18
CA SER A 438 15.66 19.78 8.15
C SER A 438 14.37 19.79 8.98
N GLN A 439 13.34 19.10 8.51
CA GLN A 439 12.06 18.92 9.19
C GLN A 439 11.58 17.48 8.97
N ILE A 440 11.01 16.87 10.02
CA ILE A 440 10.24 15.63 9.90
C ILE A 440 8.85 15.83 10.50
N THR A 441 7.83 15.45 9.76
CA THR A 441 6.42 15.59 10.16
C THR A 441 5.77 14.22 10.28
N VAL A 442 5.27 13.87 11.46
CA VAL A 442 4.44 12.68 11.65
C VAL A 442 2.97 13.08 11.46
N SER A 443 2.41 12.69 10.32
CA SER A 443 1.08 13.13 9.91
C SER A 443 -0.02 12.49 10.75
N GLY A 444 -0.80 13.31 11.47
CA GLY A 444 -1.92 12.81 12.29
C GLY A 444 -1.52 12.09 13.57
N GLN A 445 -0.28 12.28 14.05
CA GLN A 445 0.31 11.70 15.26
C GLN A 445 -0.66 11.63 16.46
N TYR A 446 -1.44 12.68 16.69
CA TYR A 446 -2.34 12.83 17.84
C TYR A 446 -3.82 12.83 17.45
N SER A 447 -4.18 12.28 16.28
CA SER A 447 -5.58 12.27 15.82
C SER A 447 -6.53 11.43 16.69
N ASN A 448 -6.00 10.52 17.52
CA ASN A 448 -6.73 9.76 18.54
C ASN A 448 -6.50 10.29 19.99
N GLY A 449 -5.93 11.48 20.15
CA GLY A 449 -5.53 12.04 21.45
C GLY A 449 -4.15 11.60 21.93
N THR A 450 -3.79 11.94 23.17
CA THR A 450 -2.50 11.59 23.81
C THR A 450 -2.61 10.30 24.63
N GLY A 451 -1.54 9.49 24.67
CA GLY A 451 -1.50 8.22 25.42
C GLY A 451 -0.73 7.13 24.67
N GLN A 452 -1.02 5.85 24.94
CA GLN A 452 -0.31 4.73 24.29
C GLN A 452 -0.66 4.51 22.81
N ASN A 453 -1.61 5.25 22.25
CA ASN A 453 -2.10 5.08 20.89
C ASN A 453 -1.78 6.32 20.04
N VAL A 454 -0.51 6.66 19.96
CA VAL A 454 0.01 7.61 18.97
C VAL A 454 0.46 6.83 17.72
N LEU A 455 0.89 7.50 16.66
CA LEU A 455 1.41 6.82 15.46
C LEU A 455 2.87 6.40 15.63
N VAL A 456 3.72 7.31 16.12
CA VAL A 456 5.12 7.00 16.47
C VAL A 456 5.30 7.15 17.97
N GLU A 457 5.78 6.10 18.65
CA GLU A 457 5.78 6.06 20.12
C GLU A 457 6.99 6.74 20.76
N ARG A 458 8.12 6.84 20.07
CA ARG A 458 9.35 7.34 20.69
C ARG A 458 10.33 8.05 19.76
N MET A 459 11.16 8.88 20.37
CA MET A 459 12.38 9.39 19.77
C MET A 459 13.60 8.84 20.50
N THR A 460 14.66 8.54 19.77
CA THR A 460 15.94 8.08 20.34
C THR A 460 17.08 8.96 19.87
N PHE A 461 18.03 9.18 20.76
CA PHE A 461 19.21 10.01 20.52
C PHE A 461 20.48 9.19 20.75
N GLU A 462 21.58 9.63 20.14
CA GLU A 462 22.87 8.95 20.19
C GLU A 462 23.39 8.71 21.64
N ASN A 463 23.11 9.64 22.55
CA ASN A 463 23.50 9.53 23.97
C ASN A 463 22.69 8.46 24.75
N GLY A 464 21.74 7.79 24.10
CA GLY A 464 20.86 6.79 24.67
C GLY A 464 19.59 7.37 25.31
N ASP A 465 19.37 8.69 25.20
CA ASP A 465 18.12 9.30 25.66
C ASP A 465 16.96 8.76 24.82
N VAL A 466 15.89 8.39 25.52
CA VAL A 466 14.64 7.91 24.91
C VAL A 466 13.50 8.78 25.38
N VAL A 467 12.78 9.28 24.39
CA VAL A 467 11.63 10.14 24.54
C VAL A 467 10.39 9.34 24.26
N SER A 468 9.40 9.38 25.14
CA SER A 468 8.10 8.77 24.87
C SER A 468 7.15 9.82 24.31
N LEU A 469 6.74 9.66 23.05
CA LEU A 469 5.75 10.51 22.38
C LEU A 469 4.30 10.16 22.78
N GLY A 470 4.10 9.02 23.45
CA GLY A 470 2.81 8.57 23.99
C GLY A 470 2.50 8.99 25.44
N LYS A 471 3.30 9.86 26.04
CA LYS A 471 2.95 10.48 27.34
C LYS A 471 2.05 11.71 27.11
N PRO A 472 1.25 12.15 28.10
CA PRO A 472 0.78 13.53 28.11
C PRO A 472 1.99 14.44 27.86
N LEU A 473 1.88 15.33 26.87
CA LEU A 473 2.99 16.19 26.45
C LEU A 473 3.42 17.17 27.58
N ASP A 474 2.67 17.17 28.68
CA ASP A 474 2.84 17.90 29.93
C ASP A 474 4.17 17.62 30.66
N GLU A 475 4.85 16.49 30.38
CA GLU A 475 6.18 16.19 30.95
C GLU A 475 7.36 16.61 30.04
N TRP A 476 7.07 17.15 28.85
CA TRP A 476 8.05 17.31 27.77
C TRP A 476 8.47 18.74 27.46
N LEU A 477 7.83 19.74 28.07
CA LEU A 477 7.86 21.09 27.53
C LEU A 477 7.93 22.20 28.60
N ASP A 478 8.70 22.01 29.68
CA ASP A 478 9.19 23.17 30.43
C ASP A 478 10.19 23.90 29.50
N ARG A 479 9.69 24.88 28.75
CA ARG A 479 10.48 25.67 27.79
C ARG A 479 11.10 26.83 28.56
N GLU A 480 12.36 26.67 28.97
CA GLU A 480 13.20 27.79 29.40
C GLU A 480 13.87 28.41 28.18
N GLY A 481 13.60 29.69 27.94
CA GLY A 481 14.24 30.49 26.91
C GLY A 481 15.67 30.89 27.28
N THR A 482 16.30 31.63 26.39
CA THR A 482 17.76 31.83 26.39
C THR A 482 18.14 33.22 26.91
N ARG A 483 19.16 33.85 26.33
CA ARG A 483 19.50 35.27 26.57
C ARG A 483 19.26 36.13 25.34
N GLN A 484 18.52 35.58 24.38
CA GLN A 484 18.21 36.18 23.08
C GLN A 484 16.71 36.27 22.96
N ASN A 485 16.24 37.03 21.98
CA ASN A 485 14.83 37.12 21.64
C ASN A 485 14.34 35.78 21.09
N ASP A 486 13.47 35.12 21.85
CA ASP A 486 12.90 33.82 21.58
C ASP A 486 11.41 33.97 21.17
N SER A 487 10.90 32.99 20.41
CA SER A 487 9.50 32.94 20.00
C SER A 487 8.92 31.57 20.31
N PHE A 488 7.95 31.55 21.23
CA PHE A 488 7.31 30.35 21.71
C PHE A 488 5.83 30.34 21.34
N GLY A 489 5.40 29.28 20.67
CA GLY A 489 3.99 28.91 20.54
C GLY A 489 3.69 27.71 21.44
N GLY A 490 2.79 27.88 22.38
CA GLY A 490 2.22 26.84 23.20
C GLY A 490 1.29 25.94 22.39
N SER A 491 0.86 24.87 23.05
CA SER A 491 0.16 23.75 22.46
C SER A 491 -1.36 23.91 22.56
N ILE A 492 -2.10 22.82 22.45
CA ILE A 492 -3.54 22.78 22.76
C ILE A 492 -3.79 22.21 24.17
N PHE A 493 -2.73 22.14 24.98
CA PHE A 493 -2.73 21.61 26.33
C PHE A 493 -2.22 22.68 27.29
N LYS A 494 -2.23 22.38 28.59
CA LYS A 494 -1.59 23.27 29.57
C LYS A 494 -0.08 23.32 29.33
N ASP A 495 0.44 24.53 29.15
CA ASP A 495 1.85 24.82 28.96
C ASP A 495 2.49 25.55 30.17
N THR A 496 3.80 25.41 30.32
CA THR A 496 4.62 26.21 31.25
C THR A 496 5.85 26.72 30.50
N ILE A 497 5.89 28.02 30.23
CA ILE A 497 6.86 28.66 29.33
C ILE A 497 7.54 29.82 30.05
N SER A 498 8.86 29.91 29.96
CA SER A 498 9.70 30.99 30.46
C SER A 498 10.55 31.55 29.32
N GLY A 499 10.52 32.86 29.09
CA GLY A 499 11.26 33.57 28.04
C GLY A 499 12.76 33.69 28.32
N GLY A 500 13.12 33.77 29.61
CA GLY A 500 14.52 33.86 30.03
C GLY A 500 15.03 35.31 30.00
N ALA A 501 15.84 35.67 29.01
CA ALA A 501 16.26 37.06 28.88
C ALA A 501 16.30 37.45 27.40
N GLY A 502 16.01 38.70 27.08
CA GLY A 502 15.78 39.13 25.71
C GLY A 502 14.36 39.65 25.57
N ASN A 503 13.98 40.06 24.36
CA ASN A 503 12.62 40.54 24.10
C ASN A 503 11.86 39.43 23.38
N ASP A 504 11.02 38.72 24.11
CA ASP A 504 10.43 37.44 23.74
C ASP A 504 8.97 37.57 23.29
N SER A 505 8.53 36.62 22.47
CA SER A 505 7.13 36.53 22.04
C SER A 505 6.56 35.17 22.39
N ILE A 506 5.61 35.14 23.33
CA ILE A 506 5.04 33.91 23.89
C ILE A 506 3.52 33.90 23.66
N PHE A 507 3.02 32.81 23.10
CA PHE A 507 1.59 32.56 22.93
C PHE A 507 1.22 31.24 23.61
N GLY A 508 0.29 31.24 24.57
CA GLY A 508 -0.11 30.05 25.35
C GLY A 508 -0.81 28.98 24.50
N GLY A 509 -1.58 29.40 23.50
CA GLY A 509 -2.20 28.49 22.55
C GLY A 509 -3.69 28.74 22.41
N SER A 510 -4.42 27.71 21.98
CA SER A 510 -5.86 27.80 21.72
C SER A 510 -6.73 26.99 22.69
N LEU A 511 -6.13 26.25 23.62
CA LEU A 511 -6.72 25.46 24.71
C LEU A 511 -5.59 25.15 25.70
N GLY A 512 -5.89 25.05 27.00
CA GLY A 512 -4.85 24.87 28.02
C GLY A 512 -5.05 25.84 29.17
N ARG A 513 -4.44 25.58 30.34
CA ARG A 513 -4.41 26.55 31.44
C ARG A 513 -2.97 26.91 31.70
N ASP A 514 -2.51 27.92 31.01
CA ASP A 514 -1.10 28.13 30.75
C ASP A 514 -0.44 28.98 31.84
N SER A 515 0.86 28.76 32.01
CA SER A 515 1.72 29.53 32.92
C SER A 515 2.86 30.10 32.09
N LEU A 516 2.78 31.38 31.76
CA LEU A 516 3.71 32.07 30.87
C LEU A 516 4.52 33.10 31.67
N SER A 517 5.83 33.16 31.45
CA SER A 517 6.72 34.17 32.04
C SER A 517 7.65 34.75 30.97
N GLY A 518 7.74 36.09 30.87
CA GLY A 518 8.69 36.78 29.97
C GLY A 518 10.10 36.86 30.56
N ASP A 519 10.18 36.91 31.89
CA ASP A 519 11.39 37.05 32.69
C ASP A 519 12.07 38.42 32.53
N ALA A 520 13.05 38.60 31.64
CA ALA A 520 13.82 39.85 31.57
C ALA A 520 13.98 40.39 30.15
N GLY A 521 13.33 41.52 29.86
CA GLY A 521 13.39 42.26 28.62
C GLY A 521 12.01 42.84 28.31
N ASP A 522 11.85 43.43 27.11
CA ASP A 522 10.52 43.95 26.72
C ASP A 522 9.77 42.86 25.96
N ASP A 523 8.86 42.15 26.64
CA ASP A 523 8.25 40.92 26.16
C ASP A 523 6.82 41.13 25.66
N THR A 524 6.34 40.20 24.82
CA THR A 524 4.93 40.16 24.36
C THR A 524 4.34 38.78 24.64
N LEU A 525 3.38 38.71 25.56
CA LEU A 525 2.78 37.47 26.02
C LEU A 525 1.27 37.47 25.83
N SER A 526 0.71 36.33 25.41
CA SER A 526 -0.74 36.12 25.31
C SER A 526 -1.14 34.76 25.85
N GLY A 527 -2.08 34.73 26.80
CA GLY A 527 -2.63 33.51 27.41
C GLY A 527 -3.40 32.68 26.39
N GLY A 528 -4.42 33.29 25.78
CA GLY A 528 -5.18 32.66 24.71
C GLY A 528 -6.62 32.38 25.14
N THR A 529 -6.94 31.14 25.46
CA THR A 529 -8.29 30.75 25.89
C THR A 529 -8.21 29.88 27.13
N GLU A 530 -9.27 29.88 27.93
CA GLU A 530 -9.33 29.28 29.26
C GLU A 530 -8.57 30.11 30.30
N LYS A 531 -8.31 29.54 31.48
CA LYS A 531 -7.78 30.30 32.62
C LYS A 531 -6.26 30.24 32.65
N ASP A 532 -5.63 31.36 32.34
CA ASP A 532 -4.18 31.48 32.22
C ASP A 532 -3.53 32.33 33.32
N THR A 533 -2.21 32.18 33.44
CA THR A 533 -1.35 33.03 34.27
C THR A 533 -0.21 33.54 33.40
N VAL A 534 -0.11 34.86 33.27
CA VAL A 534 0.87 35.53 32.41
C VAL A 534 1.64 36.56 33.26
N ASP A 535 2.96 36.42 33.29
CA ASP A 535 3.88 37.25 34.06
C ASP A 535 4.90 37.88 33.10
N GLY A 536 4.91 39.21 32.96
CA GLY A 536 5.87 39.93 32.10
C GLY A 536 7.28 39.81 32.65
N GLY A 537 7.46 40.13 33.93
CA GLY A 537 8.74 40.03 34.61
C GLY A 537 9.39 41.40 34.74
N GLY A 538 10.50 41.65 34.04
CA GLY A 538 11.20 42.92 34.10
C GLY A 538 11.52 43.49 32.74
N GLY A 539 11.05 44.69 32.47
CA GLY A 539 11.14 45.39 31.19
C GLY A 539 9.78 45.99 30.86
N ASN A 540 9.56 46.49 29.64
CA ASN A 540 8.28 47.10 29.27
C ASN A 540 7.44 46.09 28.49
N ASP A 541 6.54 45.41 29.18
CA ASP A 541 5.87 44.23 28.66
C ASP A 541 4.51 44.53 28.05
N SER A 542 4.08 43.66 27.12
CA SER A 542 2.74 43.68 26.53
C SER A 542 2.02 42.36 26.80
N LEU A 543 1.02 42.40 27.68
CA LEU A 543 0.31 41.21 28.17
C LEU A 543 -1.15 41.18 27.71
N PHE A 544 -1.59 40.04 27.20
CA PHE A 544 -2.96 39.79 26.76
C PHE A 544 -3.52 38.53 27.46
N GLY A 545 -4.63 38.66 28.20
CA GLY A 545 -5.32 37.51 28.83
C GLY A 545 -5.96 36.62 27.77
N GLY A 546 -6.97 37.15 27.10
CA GLY A 546 -7.70 36.46 26.05
C GLY A 546 -9.13 36.16 26.52
N ASP A 547 -9.59 34.93 26.31
CA ASP A 547 -10.91 34.50 26.77
C ASP A 547 -10.80 33.78 28.13
N ASP A 548 -11.81 33.94 28.99
CA ASP A 548 -11.95 33.36 30.35
C ASP A 548 -11.26 34.19 31.45
N ASN A 549 -10.87 33.62 32.60
CA ASN A 549 -10.57 34.43 33.80
C ASN A 549 -9.08 34.35 34.13
N ASP A 550 -8.34 35.36 33.73
CA ASP A 550 -6.88 35.31 33.71
C ASP A 550 -6.22 36.02 34.88
N SER A 551 -4.93 35.77 35.05
CA SER A 551 -4.06 36.46 35.99
C SER A 551 -2.90 37.06 35.22
N LEU A 552 -2.86 38.39 35.11
CA LEU A 552 -1.85 39.15 34.38
C LEU A 552 -1.01 39.98 35.36
N ILE A 553 0.31 39.84 35.29
CA ILE A 553 1.26 40.55 36.17
C ILE A 553 2.31 41.20 35.25
N GLY A 554 2.36 42.54 35.21
CA GLY A 554 3.36 43.30 34.44
C GLY A 554 4.76 43.10 35.01
N GLY A 555 4.98 43.61 36.22
CA GLY A 555 6.23 43.42 36.96
C GLY A 555 7.00 44.73 37.12
N ASP A 556 8.30 44.76 36.80
CA ASP A 556 9.11 45.97 36.85
C ASP A 556 9.13 46.62 35.45
N GLY A 557 8.61 47.84 35.24
CA GLY A 557 8.55 48.34 33.87
C GLY A 557 7.64 49.52 33.57
N LEU A 558 7.31 49.67 32.29
CA LEU A 558 6.17 50.44 31.82
C LEU A 558 5.29 49.48 31.02
N ASP A 559 4.36 48.82 31.70
CA ASP A 559 3.66 47.67 31.14
C ASP A 559 2.34 48.05 30.48
N THR A 560 1.98 47.31 29.44
CA THR A 560 0.67 47.39 28.78
C THR A 560 -0.05 46.07 28.99
N ILE A 561 -1.14 46.10 29.78
CA ILE A 561 -1.89 44.91 30.18
C ILE A 561 -3.31 45.00 29.64
N ARG A 562 -3.79 43.92 29.02
CA ARG A 562 -5.15 43.80 28.51
C ARG A 562 -5.79 42.49 28.94
N GLY A 563 -6.86 42.58 29.75
CA GLY A 563 -7.62 41.42 30.24
C GLY A 563 -8.41 40.70 29.15
N ASP A 564 -8.97 41.46 28.21
CA ASP A 564 -9.90 40.98 27.19
C ASP A 564 -11.24 40.48 27.77
N ALA A 565 -11.63 39.21 27.58
CA ALA A 565 -12.98 38.74 27.91
C ALA A 565 -12.96 37.86 29.16
N GLY A 566 -13.40 38.36 30.32
CA GLY A 566 -13.11 37.61 31.53
C GLY A 566 -13.59 38.17 32.84
N ASN A 567 -13.21 37.54 33.94
CA ASN A 567 -13.13 38.25 35.22
C ASN A 567 -11.67 38.16 35.64
N ASP A 568 -10.90 39.11 35.16
CA ASP A 568 -9.46 39.05 35.18
C ASP A 568 -8.89 39.72 36.42
N PHE A 569 -7.74 39.20 36.86
CA PHE A 569 -6.89 39.85 37.84
C PHE A 569 -5.69 40.45 37.10
N MET A 570 -5.49 41.76 37.24
CA MET A 570 -4.41 42.48 36.57
C MET A 570 -3.61 43.29 37.59
N SER A 571 -2.29 43.11 37.57
CA SER A 571 -1.33 43.86 38.38
C SER A 571 -0.31 44.55 37.47
N GLY A 572 -0.21 45.88 37.50
CA GLY A 572 0.82 46.64 36.77
C GLY A 572 2.20 46.35 37.34
N GLY A 573 2.39 46.64 38.62
CA GLY A 573 3.65 46.34 39.32
C GLY A 573 4.38 47.62 39.66
N ALA A 574 5.68 47.72 39.38
CA ALA A 574 6.44 48.95 39.56
C ALA A 574 6.58 49.65 38.22
N GLY A 575 5.99 50.82 38.04
CA GLY A 575 5.92 51.40 36.72
C GLY A 575 4.95 52.55 36.57
N ALA A 576 4.75 53.00 35.35
CA ALA A 576 3.62 53.86 35.00
C ALA A 576 2.85 53.12 33.92
N ASP A 577 1.96 52.25 34.37
CA ASP A 577 1.42 51.16 33.59
C ASP A 577 0.09 51.53 32.94
N SER A 578 -0.26 50.82 31.87
CA SER A 578 -1.51 50.99 31.14
C SER A 578 -2.31 49.69 31.19
N ILE A 579 -3.41 49.67 31.93
CA ILE A 579 -4.22 48.47 32.16
C ILE A 579 -5.64 48.66 31.59
N GLU A 580 -6.07 47.76 30.71
CA GLU A 580 -7.42 47.70 30.12
C GLU A 580 -8.09 46.36 30.48
N GLY A 581 -9.20 46.39 31.23
CA GLY A 581 -9.82 45.15 31.68
C GLY A 581 -10.69 44.44 30.66
N GLY A 582 -11.25 45.17 29.68
CA GLY A 582 -12.19 44.58 28.73
C GLY A 582 -13.54 44.21 29.34
N ASP A 583 -14.12 43.09 28.90
CA ASP A 583 -15.45 42.64 29.30
C ASP A 583 -15.39 41.91 30.65
N GLY A 584 -16.44 42.06 31.47
CA GLY A 584 -16.64 41.30 32.71
C GLY A 584 -16.07 41.96 33.97
N ARG A 585 -16.09 41.26 35.11
CA ARG A 585 -15.85 41.89 36.44
C ARG A 585 -14.39 41.76 36.84
N ASN A 586 -13.64 42.81 36.57
CA ASN A 586 -12.19 42.79 36.66
C ASN A 586 -11.68 43.33 37.99
N THR A 587 -10.51 42.86 38.39
CA THR A 587 -9.76 43.38 39.54
C THR A 587 -8.46 44.00 39.05
N PHE A 588 -8.29 45.28 39.31
CA PHE A 588 -7.13 46.07 38.91
C PHE A 588 -6.28 46.41 40.11
N ASP A 589 -4.98 46.26 39.96
CA ASP A 589 -3.95 46.66 40.93
C ASP A 589 -2.87 47.41 40.14
N GLY A 590 -2.88 48.74 40.16
CA GLY A 590 -1.87 49.52 39.43
C GLY A 590 -0.46 49.20 39.92
N GLY A 591 -0.32 49.03 41.23
CA GLY A 591 0.97 48.88 41.89
C GLY A 591 1.58 50.26 42.13
N GLY A 592 2.90 50.36 42.09
CA GLY A 592 3.62 51.58 42.38
C GLY A 592 3.91 52.42 41.14
N GLY A 593 3.36 53.62 41.09
CA GLY A 593 3.80 54.70 40.22
C GLY A 593 2.65 55.59 39.78
N ALA A 594 2.45 55.75 38.48
CA ALA A 594 1.42 56.66 37.97
C ALA A 594 0.64 55.99 36.84
N ASP A 595 -0.34 55.19 37.22
CA ASP A 595 -0.94 54.21 36.33
C ASP A 595 -2.21 54.75 35.66
N THR A 596 -2.49 54.23 34.47
CA THR A 596 -3.74 54.47 33.75
C THR A 596 -4.52 53.18 33.66
N MET A 597 -5.71 53.16 34.26
CA MET A 597 -6.59 52.00 34.26
C MET A 597 -7.89 52.32 33.55
N THR A 598 -8.34 51.44 32.66
CA THR A 598 -9.63 51.52 31.98
C THR A 598 -10.46 50.31 32.34
N GLY A 599 -11.56 50.56 33.07
CA GLY A 599 -12.55 49.53 33.40
C GLY A 599 -13.45 49.18 32.22
N GLY A 600 -14.44 48.33 32.50
CA GLY A 600 -15.48 47.90 31.57
C GLY A 600 -16.86 48.49 31.90
N LEU A 601 -17.90 47.84 31.38
CA LEU A 601 -19.29 48.19 31.70
C LEU A 601 -19.83 47.40 32.90
N GLU A 602 -19.16 46.34 33.32
CA GLU A 602 -19.61 45.50 34.41
C GLU A 602 -19.31 46.15 35.77
N ARG A 603 -18.93 45.35 36.77
CA ARG A 603 -18.59 45.85 38.11
C ARG A 603 -17.14 45.49 38.37
N ASP A 604 -16.30 46.50 38.37
CA ASP A 604 -14.87 46.36 38.56
C ASP A 604 -14.45 46.73 39.98
N THR A 605 -13.29 46.23 40.39
CA THR A 605 -12.64 46.57 41.66
C THR A 605 -11.24 47.08 41.39
N PHE A 606 -10.96 48.32 41.81
CA PHE A 606 -9.65 48.94 41.72
C PHE A 606 -9.02 48.95 43.11
N VAL A 607 -7.88 48.29 43.25
CA VAL A 607 -7.19 48.05 44.52
C VAL A 607 -6.07 49.05 44.69
N PHE A 608 -5.96 49.61 45.89
CA PHE A 608 -4.95 50.59 46.28
C PHE A 608 -4.32 50.23 47.63
N ARG A 609 -3.01 50.46 47.77
CA ARG A 609 -2.18 50.27 48.96
C ARG A 609 -1.30 51.50 49.19
N GLU A 610 -0.72 51.61 50.38
CA GLU A 610 0.23 52.69 50.68
C GLU A 610 1.46 52.62 49.77
N GLY A 611 1.67 53.66 48.96
CA GLY A 611 2.80 53.76 48.04
C GLY A 611 2.47 53.58 46.57
N ASP A 612 1.20 53.30 46.24
CA ASP A 612 0.77 53.06 44.85
C ASP A 612 0.89 54.31 43.95
N GLY A 613 0.92 55.50 44.55
CA GLY A 613 1.27 56.72 43.83
C GLY A 613 0.04 57.48 43.32
N SER A 614 0.02 57.84 42.03
CA SER A 614 -0.96 58.77 41.45
C SER A 614 -1.59 58.23 40.18
N ASP A 615 -2.77 57.65 40.33
CA ASP A 615 -3.40 56.85 39.28
C ASP A 615 -4.61 57.54 38.67
N VAL A 616 -4.91 57.17 37.43
CA VAL A 616 -6.01 57.69 36.63
C VAL A 616 -6.88 56.54 36.19
N ILE A 617 -8.18 56.62 36.52
CA ILE A 617 -9.18 55.64 36.08
C ILE A 617 -10.10 56.28 35.04
N PHE A 618 -10.18 55.65 33.87
CA PHE A 618 -11.18 55.91 32.86
C PHE A 618 -12.34 54.90 32.96
N GLY A 619 -13.55 55.38 32.66
CA GLY A 619 -14.73 54.51 32.55
C GLY A 619 -15.37 54.10 33.87
N PHE A 620 -14.92 54.59 35.03
CA PHE A 620 -15.47 54.25 36.34
C PHE A 620 -16.99 54.52 36.44
N GLN A 621 -17.73 53.52 36.89
CA GLN A 621 -19.18 53.48 36.93
C GLN A 621 -19.68 53.69 38.36
N ALA A 622 -20.01 54.94 38.71
CA ALA A 622 -20.53 55.30 40.02
C ALA A 622 -21.77 54.44 40.41
N GLY A 623 -21.85 54.05 41.67
CA GLY A 623 -22.85 53.09 42.17
C GLY A 623 -22.68 51.62 41.73
N ARG A 624 -21.71 51.28 40.86
CA ARG A 624 -21.34 49.89 40.54
C ARG A 624 -19.93 49.55 41.00
N ASP A 625 -18.93 50.26 40.49
CA ASP A 625 -17.52 49.94 40.68
C ASP A 625 -17.04 50.25 42.09
N LEU A 626 -15.97 49.57 42.48
CA LEU A 626 -15.44 49.58 43.83
C LEU A 626 -14.00 50.09 43.83
N LEU A 627 -13.70 51.02 44.72
CA LEU A 627 -12.36 51.41 45.10
C LEU A 627 -12.03 50.73 46.43
N GLN A 628 -11.07 49.80 46.40
CA GLN A 628 -10.67 49.02 47.57
C GLN A 628 -9.32 49.52 48.09
N PHE A 629 -9.28 49.99 49.33
CA PHE A 629 -8.07 50.50 49.96
C PHE A 629 -7.59 49.53 51.03
N LEU A 630 -6.42 48.94 50.84
CA LEU A 630 -5.85 47.93 51.73
C LEU A 630 -4.63 48.48 52.48
N ASN A 631 -4.45 48.01 53.72
CA ASN A 631 -3.25 48.24 54.54
C ASN A 631 -2.96 49.70 54.98
N PHE A 632 -3.95 50.59 55.03
CA PHE A 632 -3.76 51.98 55.52
C PHE A 632 -3.77 52.14 57.06
N GLY A 633 -3.74 51.03 57.81
CA GLY A 633 -3.88 51.00 59.27
C GLY A 633 -5.19 51.62 59.77
N ASN A 634 -5.24 51.99 61.06
CA ASN A 634 -6.48 52.51 61.69
C ASN A 634 -6.88 53.96 61.30
N LYS A 635 -6.43 54.46 60.15
CA LYS A 635 -6.62 55.87 59.74
C LYS A 635 -7.77 56.09 58.77
N PHE A 636 -8.20 55.04 58.07
CA PHE A 636 -9.31 55.03 57.13
C PHE A 636 -10.03 53.68 57.23
N ASP A 637 -10.68 53.43 58.37
CA ASP A 637 -11.24 52.10 58.73
C ASP A 637 -12.69 51.92 58.26
N THR A 638 -13.27 52.94 57.61
CA THR A 638 -14.65 52.87 57.13
C THR A 638 -14.79 53.43 55.71
N PRO A 639 -15.68 52.84 54.89
CA PRO A 639 -16.02 53.39 53.57
C PRO A 639 -16.50 54.85 53.60
N GLY A 640 -17.09 55.29 54.72
CA GLY A 640 -17.54 56.68 54.89
C GLY A 640 -16.39 57.68 55.04
N GLU A 641 -15.27 57.27 55.63
CA GLU A 641 -14.06 58.12 55.75
C GLU A 641 -13.37 58.27 54.40
N LEU A 642 -13.30 57.19 53.61
CA LEU A 642 -12.78 57.23 52.24
C LEU A 642 -13.64 58.10 51.32
N PHE A 643 -14.97 57.95 51.38
CA PHE A 643 -15.89 58.81 50.62
C PHE A 643 -15.74 60.30 51.00
N ALA A 644 -15.50 60.61 52.28
CA ALA A 644 -15.28 61.98 52.72
C ALA A 644 -13.95 62.60 52.20
N ALA A 645 -13.02 61.78 51.71
CA ALA A 645 -11.77 62.23 51.10
C ALA A 645 -11.92 62.49 49.58
N ALA A 646 -13.06 62.15 48.97
CA ALA A 646 -13.33 62.42 47.57
C ALA A 646 -13.71 63.89 47.34
N GLU A 647 -13.13 64.53 46.33
CA GLU A 647 -13.39 65.91 45.95
C GLU A 647 -13.62 66.04 44.44
N GLN A 648 -14.67 66.76 44.04
CA GLN A 648 -14.88 67.13 42.64
C GLN A 648 -13.83 68.17 42.19
N LYS A 649 -13.11 67.88 41.10
CA LYS A 649 -12.11 68.75 40.48
C LYS A 649 -12.42 68.93 38.99
N GLY A 650 -13.19 69.96 38.66
CA GLY A 650 -13.67 70.11 37.28
C GLY A 650 -14.68 69.02 36.95
N ASP A 651 -14.47 68.32 35.84
CA ASP A 651 -15.33 67.21 35.38
C ASP A 651 -14.92 65.84 35.97
N ASP A 652 -13.91 65.81 36.86
CA ASP A 652 -13.32 64.59 37.42
C ASP A 652 -13.49 64.54 38.95
N VAL A 653 -13.45 63.33 39.54
CA VAL A 653 -13.38 63.12 41.00
C VAL A 653 -11.97 62.73 41.40
N VAL A 654 -11.44 63.35 42.45
CA VAL A 654 -10.12 63.02 43.01
C VAL A 654 -10.28 62.50 44.44
N VAL A 655 -9.69 61.34 44.73
CA VAL A 655 -9.55 60.80 46.09
C VAL A 655 -8.07 60.88 46.46
N GLU A 656 -7.72 61.73 47.41
CA GLU A 656 -6.33 61.89 47.85
C GLU A 656 -6.18 61.56 49.34
N LEU A 657 -5.39 60.52 49.65
CA LEU A 657 -5.09 60.10 51.01
C LEU A 657 -3.68 60.54 51.40
N VAL A 658 -3.56 61.37 52.43
CA VAL A 658 -2.29 61.94 52.90
C VAL A 658 -1.88 61.31 54.22
N LEU A 659 -0.68 60.71 54.27
CA LEU A 659 -0.10 60.10 55.48
C LEU A 659 1.25 60.74 55.81
N GLY A 660 1.42 61.22 57.04
CA GLY A 660 2.73 61.75 57.49
C GLY A 660 3.17 63.08 56.87
N GLY A 661 2.34 63.68 56.00
CA GLY A 661 2.64 64.93 55.30
C GLY A 661 2.86 64.77 53.79
N ASP A 662 2.97 63.53 53.31
CA ASP A 662 3.12 63.17 51.91
C ASP A 662 1.87 62.43 51.41
N THR A 663 1.57 62.57 50.11
CA THR A 663 0.48 61.85 49.45
C THR A 663 0.82 60.35 49.42
N ALA A 664 0.00 59.55 50.09
CA ALA A 664 0.19 58.10 50.17
C ALA A 664 -0.39 57.39 48.94
N VAL A 665 -1.57 57.84 48.50
CA VAL A 665 -2.25 57.44 47.27
C VAL A 665 -3.11 58.61 46.78
N LYS A 666 -3.15 58.80 45.47
CA LYS A 666 -4.07 59.71 44.80
C LYS A 666 -4.72 59.01 43.61
N VAL A 667 -6.04 58.96 43.58
CA VAL A 667 -6.82 58.38 42.48
C VAL A 667 -7.63 59.47 41.81
N THR A 668 -7.55 59.56 40.48
CA THR A 668 -8.34 60.49 39.66
C THR A 668 -9.31 59.70 38.80
N LEU A 669 -10.61 59.85 39.04
CA LEU A 669 -11.69 59.25 38.25
C LEU A 669 -12.12 60.22 37.16
N ILE A 670 -11.84 59.90 35.90
CA ILE A 670 -12.09 60.79 34.77
C ILE A 670 -13.57 60.78 34.37
N GLY A 671 -14.16 61.97 34.28
CA GLY A 671 -15.54 62.16 33.81
C GLY A 671 -16.63 61.65 34.76
N VAL A 672 -16.30 61.44 36.04
CA VAL A 672 -17.24 61.01 37.08
C VAL A 672 -17.79 62.22 37.84
N ASP A 673 -19.08 62.20 38.16
CA ASP A 673 -19.72 63.18 39.05
C ASP A 673 -19.78 62.63 40.48
N LEU A 674 -19.27 63.38 41.46
CA LEU A 674 -19.27 63.01 42.87
C LEU A 674 -20.70 62.81 43.42
N ASP A 675 -21.70 63.50 42.86
CA ASP A 675 -23.11 63.34 43.28
C ASP A 675 -23.69 61.96 42.93
N ASP A 676 -23.09 61.25 41.97
CA ASP A 676 -23.48 59.88 41.59
C ASP A 676 -22.77 58.81 42.43
N MET A 677 -21.76 59.20 43.22
CA MET A 677 -21.01 58.30 44.10
C MET A 677 -21.61 58.20 45.50
N SER A 678 -21.34 57.07 46.17
CA SER A 678 -21.66 56.91 47.58
C SER A 678 -20.58 56.13 48.32
N ARG A 679 -20.68 56.04 49.65
CA ARG A 679 -19.81 55.17 50.46
C ARG A 679 -19.80 53.70 50.02
N ASP A 680 -20.82 53.25 49.29
CA ASP A 680 -20.89 51.85 48.84
C ASP A 680 -19.92 51.59 47.67
N ASN A 681 -19.35 52.63 47.06
CA ASN A 681 -18.25 52.53 46.09
C ASN A 681 -16.88 52.30 46.75
N PHE A 682 -16.79 52.25 48.08
CA PHE A 682 -15.52 52.14 48.80
C PHE A 682 -15.47 50.86 49.64
N LEU A 683 -14.34 50.17 49.60
CA LEU A 683 -14.01 49.01 50.43
C LEU A 683 -12.73 49.28 51.24
N VAL A 684 -12.67 48.73 52.45
CA VAL A 684 -11.53 48.77 53.39
C VAL A 684 -11.10 47.37 53.78
#